data_AF-A0A550CUH5-F1
#
_entry.id   AF-A0A550CUH5-F1
#
_cell.length_a   1.000
_cell.length_b   1.000
_cell.length_c   1.000
_cell.angle_alpha   90.00
_cell.angle_beta   90.00
_cell.angle_gamma   90.00
#
_symmetry.space_group_name_H-M   'P 1'
#
loop_
_entity.id
_entity.type
_entity.pdbx_description
1 polymer ?
#
loop_
_entity_poly.entity_id
_entity_poly.type
_entity_poly.pdbx_seq_one_letter_code
_entity_poly.pdbx_strand_id
1 'polypeptide(L)'
;MGQRHQAFLIAKVVPHGGGRARYRCIAALHHQWCYGTLPVRAVIRLLALLRQPGNAQIVKAELADIAEKYGGSMDEKPPAPRIPCPFSAYLLNVAFNCDIEEPYASGGSLQGMLDAKMNCWGGHNNDGITVVDVTDPLDPAYGHLFDANVLSGFDYAARYYEDLSDFTEESSSGQPDGSHGPNDDGEESDGSAVTQPDDIAPAGIRELLAQIKTERVIPLIDIIEAWPKGFKPSKACKKQLEDRDCVDSMVEQPSEVPSLMSLTIGPSVRQVIESGDLGCIEAFFLQKDKVESIVAALRELPAPFPDTGLSLIKKIVDTTADRLDLSHLQLSAEQLGILLTRNTYDIVDLSHNSQLTCDTLPFLLAGLPPIRRLFLLGSSISCSDMNKLLIDQTLFRHVQELIHSATHHWAPRAKYPAAFMADICQSAVGGMLGAGDGIVSLPLCSPVPIAQNLISLLELLLDDDGRKMYVFDAGLMMGDAGLEALFGTAAPPDDRTWREREVWCTPCPPSLTVPATGGWRFLLQYYRYEPSAAKYGFVRVLPGVGRYGWGADDIDQTELQEEELESEEEHEHEDAVVEDDDGGPDLEDLPSHEEEGAQTSRTEAAAPTAEGSAAGPLTDASTKPTVRAQSSRQKDNKYPENPKKTPEVPEWFHVHDLAGFLAELEKEGKPPLPSALAGRLAEVFGKLAARAKLLTYHDYQVRLREIGTRTMMRDSMSQLFG
;
A
#
# COMPACT_ATOMS: atom_id res chain seq x y z
N MET A 1 20.11 14.25 12.74
CA MET A 1 18.78 14.84 12.51
C MET A 1 18.49 14.68 11.03
N GLY A 2 17.48 13.90 10.65
CA GLY A 2 17.21 13.63 9.23
C GLY A 2 16.24 14.64 8.61
N GLN A 3 16.24 14.68 7.27
CA GLN A 3 15.36 15.47 6.42
C GLN A 3 14.02 14.76 6.27
N ARG A 4 12.99 15.33 6.89
CA ARG A 4 11.72 14.67 7.14
C ARG A 4 10.62 15.32 6.32
N HIS A 5 9.86 14.48 5.64
CA HIS A 5 8.74 14.90 4.82
C HIS A 5 7.52 14.06 5.17
N GLN A 6 6.35 14.68 5.09
CA GLN A 6 5.08 14.00 5.30
C GLN A 6 4.30 13.95 4.01
N ALA A 7 3.52 12.90 3.80
CA ALA A 7 2.62 12.79 2.66
C ALA A 7 1.23 12.38 3.13
N PHE A 8 0.19 13.01 2.61
CA PHE A 8 -1.20 12.75 2.98
C PHE A 8 -2.04 12.46 1.74
N LEU A 9 -2.95 11.50 1.87
CA LEU A 9 -4.07 11.34 0.94
C LEU A 9 -5.32 11.98 1.55
N ILE A 10 -6.02 12.78 0.76
CA ILE A 10 -7.33 13.30 1.11
C ILE A 10 -8.38 12.89 0.08
N ALA A 11 -9.63 12.79 0.50
CA ALA A 11 -10.76 12.55 -0.40
C ALA A 11 -12.04 13.19 0.16
N LYS A 12 -12.99 13.50 -0.72
CA LYS A 12 -14.35 13.86 -0.30
C LYS A 12 -15.12 12.60 0.11
N VAL A 13 -15.59 12.58 1.35
CA VAL A 13 -16.33 11.46 1.93
C VAL A 13 -17.58 12.00 2.64
N VAL A 14 -18.71 11.30 2.46
CA VAL A 14 -19.96 11.62 3.14
C VAL A 14 -19.83 11.30 4.65
N PRO A 15 -20.19 12.23 5.57
CA PRO A 15 -20.16 11.95 6.99
C PRO A 15 -21.18 10.92 7.46
N HIS A 16 -20.91 10.34 8.62
CA HIS A 16 -21.91 9.63 9.39
C HIS A 16 -23.14 10.49 9.66
N GLY A 17 -24.33 9.88 9.53
CA GLY A 17 -25.61 10.59 9.55
C GLY A 17 -25.94 11.33 8.25
N GLY A 18 -25.15 11.12 7.19
CA GLY A 18 -25.33 11.73 5.88
C GLY A 18 -24.78 13.16 5.80
N GLY A 19 -25.34 13.94 4.88
CA GLY A 19 -24.97 15.33 4.63
C GLY A 19 -23.98 15.48 3.47
N ARG A 20 -23.33 16.65 3.41
CA ARG A 20 -22.43 17.00 2.31
C ARG A 20 -21.10 16.25 2.44
N ALA A 21 -20.63 15.67 1.34
CA ALA A 21 -19.28 15.10 1.27
C ALA A 21 -18.22 16.19 1.52
N ARG A 22 -17.32 15.95 2.47
CA ARG A 22 -16.25 16.88 2.86
C ARG A 22 -14.90 16.24 2.67
N TYR A 23 -13.90 17.06 2.37
CA TYR A 23 -12.52 16.59 2.32
C TYR A 23 -12.06 16.07 3.69
N ARG A 24 -11.40 14.91 3.69
CA ARG A 24 -10.82 14.28 4.87
C ARG A 24 -9.51 13.61 4.54
N CYS A 25 -8.61 13.57 5.51
CA CYS A 25 -7.44 12.71 5.44
C CYS A 25 -7.83 11.24 5.58
N ILE A 26 -7.41 10.41 4.63
CA ILE A 26 -7.69 8.96 4.60
C ILE A 26 -6.43 8.10 4.74
N ALA A 27 -5.25 8.70 4.57
CA ALA A 27 -3.96 8.07 4.81
C ALA A 27 -2.89 9.15 5.04
N ALA A 28 -1.91 8.84 5.88
CA ALA A 28 -0.83 9.76 6.20
C ALA A 28 0.49 8.99 6.38
N LEU A 29 1.58 9.47 5.79
CA LEU A 29 2.90 8.84 5.81
C LEU A 29 3.95 9.85 6.29
N HIS A 30 4.86 9.39 7.13
CA HIS A 30 6.09 10.06 7.52
C HIS A 30 7.29 9.39 6.86
N HIS A 31 8.14 10.19 6.21
CA HIS A 31 9.34 9.70 5.55
C HIS A 31 10.59 10.40 6.09
N GLN A 32 11.54 9.61 6.63
CA GLN A 32 12.70 10.11 7.38
C GLN A 32 13.86 10.64 6.51
N TRP A 33 13.81 10.38 5.19
CA TRP A 33 14.83 10.76 4.19
C TRP A 33 14.21 11.08 2.81
N CYS A 34 13.18 11.93 2.75
CA CYS A 34 12.55 12.33 1.48
C CYS A 34 12.63 13.84 1.36
N TYR A 35 13.45 14.33 0.43
CA TYR A 35 13.74 15.75 0.24
C TYR A 35 14.22 15.98 -1.20
N GLY A 36 14.52 17.23 -1.58
CA GLY A 36 14.99 17.54 -2.93
C GLY A 36 13.96 17.14 -3.98
N THR A 37 14.33 16.32 -4.97
CA THR A 37 13.40 15.83 -5.99
C THR A 37 12.57 14.60 -5.58
N LEU A 38 12.87 13.95 -4.44
CA LEU A 38 12.22 12.69 -4.06
C LEU A 38 10.70 12.82 -3.86
N PRO A 39 10.15 13.87 -3.20
CA PRO A 39 8.70 14.02 -3.10
C PRO A 39 8.02 14.17 -4.45
N VAL A 40 8.63 14.90 -5.40
CA VAL A 40 8.08 15.08 -6.74
C VAL A 40 8.05 13.76 -7.51
N ARG A 41 9.14 12.98 -7.45
CA ARG A 41 9.19 11.63 -8.02
C ARG A 41 8.14 10.70 -7.42
N ALA A 42 7.99 10.73 -6.10
CA ALA A 42 7.01 9.94 -5.38
C ALA A 42 5.57 10.27 -5.79
N VAL A 43 5.26 11.57 -5.95
CA VAL A 43 3.96 12.01 -6.48
C VAL A 43 3.73 11.45 -7.88
N ILE A 44 4.67 11.59 -8.82
CA ILE A 44 4.48 11.07 -10.19
C ILE A 44 4.17 9.58 -10.17
N ARG A 45 4.91 8.80 -9.36
CA ARG A 45 4.63 7.37 -9.18
C ARG A 45 3.24 7.11 -8.61
N LEU A 46 2.85 7.84 -7.58
CA LEU A 46 1.54 7.69 -6.95
C LEU A 46 0.41 8.03 -7.92
N LEU A 47 0.51 9.13 -8.69
CA LEU A 47 -0.49 9.49 -9.70
C LEU A 47 -0.59 8.42 -10.80
N ALA A 48 0.54 7.86 -11.25
CA ALA A 48 0.57 6.77 -12.23
C ALA A 48 -0.09 5.48 -11.69
N LEU A 49 0.14 5.16 -10.41
CA LEU A 49 -0.50 4.03 -9.73
C LEU A 49 -2.01 4.24 -9.59
N LEU A 50 -2.44 5.42 -9.13
CA LEU A 50 -3.87 5.74 -8.95
C LEU A 50 -4.65 5.66 -10.26
N ARG A 51 -4.05 6.10 -11.37
CA ARG A 51 -4.67 6.08 -12.70
C ARG A 51 -4.83 4.70 -13.31
N GLN A 52 -4.22 3.67 -12.74
CA GLN A 52 -4.46 2.31 -13.23
C GLN A 52 -5.90 1.91 -12.92
N PRO A 53 -6.71 1.48 -13.91
CA PRO A 53 -8.12 1.20 -13.71
C PRO A 53 -8.41 0.21 -12.59
N GLY A 54 -7.59 -0.84 -12.44
CA GLY A 54 -7.71 -1.79 -11.33
C GLY A 54 -7.49 -1.15 -9.95
N ASN A 55 -6.45 -0.32 -9.82
CA ASN A 55 -6.15 0.37 -8.56
C ASN A 55 -7.22 1.42 -8.23
N ALA A 56 -7.63 2.21 -9.24
CA ALA A 56 -8.68 3.21 -9.12
C ALA A 56 -9.99 2.61 -8.61
N GLN A 57 -10.35 1.42 -9.11
CA GLN A 57 -11.55 0.70 -8.68
C GLN A 57 -11.48 0.31 -7.20
N ILE A 58 -10.34 -0.16 -6.72
CA ILE A 58 -10.16 -0.52 -5.30
C ILE A 58 -10.22 0.74 -4.42
N VAL A 59 -9.55 1.84 -4.82
CA VAL A 59 -9.63 3.12 -4.09
C VAL A 59 -11.08 3.63 -4.02
N LYS A 60 -11.83 3.57 -5.13
CA LYS A 60 -13.25 3.95 -5.14
C LYS A 60 -14.09 3.07 -4.21
N ALA A 61 -13.81 1.77 -4.16
CA ALA A 61 -14.47 0.85 -3.24
C ALA A 61 -14.15 1.20 -1.78
N GLU A 62 -12.89 1.50 -1.42
CA GLU A 62 -12.55 1.96 -0.06
C GLU A 62 -13.25 3.26 0.31
N LEU A 63 -13.33 4.23 -0.61
CA LEU A 63 -14.01 5.50 -0.37
C LEU A 63 -15.52 5.32 -0.16
N ALA A 64 -16.14 4.43 -0.95
CA ALA A 64 -17.54 4.05 -0.77
C ALA A 64 -17.75 3.33 0.57
N ASP A 65 -16.82 2.44 0.95
CA ASP A 65 -16.87 1.68 2.19
C ASP A 65 -16.76 2.58 3.43
N ILE A 66 -16.09 3.73 3.37
CA ILE A 66 -16.00 4.67 4.50
C ILE A 66 -17.04 5.79 4.47
N ALA A 67 -17.79 5.92 3.38
CA ALA A 67 -18.88 6.89 3.27
C ALA A 67 -19.96 6.57 4.31
N GLU A 68 -20.47 7.60 4.99
CA GLU A 68 -21.51 7.50 6.01
C GLU A 68 -21.13 6.68 7.26
N LYS A 69 -19.90 6.16 7.33
CA LYS A 69 -19.43 5.41 8.51
C LYS A 69 -18.87 6.29 9.61
N TYR A 70 -18.14 7.36 9.29
CA TYR A 70 -17.39 8.15 10.28
C TYR A 70 -17.81 9.62 10.37
N GLY A 71 -17.71 10.22 11.56
CA GLY A 71 -18.10 11.60 11.86
C GLY A 71 -17.42 12.66 10.97
N GLY A 72 -18.07 13.82 10.80
CA GLY A 72 -17.70 14.96 9.92
C GLY A 72 -16.27 15.48 10.05
N SER A 73 -15.73 15.41 11.27
CA SER A 73 -14.42 15.90 11.64
C SER A 73 -13.70 14.90 12.56
N MET A 74 -12.41 15.16 12.82
CA MET A 74 -11.55 14.26 13.61
C MET A 74 -12.08 13.95 15.02
N ASP A 75 -12.89 14.85 15.59
CA ASP A 75 -13.44 14.72 16.94
C ASP A 75 -14.92 14.28 16.95
N GLU A 76 -15.54 14.15 15.77
CA GLU A 76 -16.94 13.74 15.66
C GLU A 76 -17.07 12.22 15.71
N LYS A 77 -18.17 11.74 16.30
CA LYS A 77 -18.47 10.31 16.42
C LYS A 77 -19.26 9.79 15.21
N PRO A 78 -19.07 8.51 14.84
CA PRO A 78 -18.01 7.64 15.32
C PRO A 78 -16.65 8.04 14.71
N PRO A 79 -15.56 7.91 15.46
CA PRO A 79 -14.25 8.33 14.98
C PRO A 79 -13.74 7.38 13.88
N ALA A 80 -13.08 7.91 12.86
CA ALA A 80 -12.43 7.08 11.84
C ALA A 80 -11.35 6.15 12.45
N PRO A 81 -10.95 5.03 11.85
CA PRO A 81 -9.77 4.29 12.31
C PRO A 81 -8.49 5.08 11.99
N ARG A 82 -7.34 4.63 12.51
CA ARG A 82 -6.02 5.24 12.24
C ARG A 82 -5.70 5.28 10.74
N ILE A 83 -6.09 4.23 10.01
CA ILE A 83 -5.90 4.09 8.56
C ILE A 83 -7.26 3.70 7.95
N PRO A 84 -8.09 4.68 7.55
CA PRO A 84 -9.42 4.43 6.96
C PRO A 84 -9.39 3.65 5.65
N CYS A 85 -8.38 3.89 4.81
CA CYS A 85 -8.24 3.30 3.48
C CYS A 85 -6.89 2.57 3.36
N PRO A 86 -6.77 1.32 3.86
CA PRO A 86 -5.51 0.58 3.91
C PRO A 86 -4.84 0.35 2.54
N PHE A 87 -5.59 0.09 1.48
CA PHE A 87 -5.03 -0.04 0.12
C PHE A 87 -4.48 1.29 -0.39
N SER A 88 -5.25 2.37 -0.23
CA SER A 88 -4.81 3.72 -0.60
C SER A 88 -3.53 4.10 0.17
N ALA A 89 -3.48 3.79 1.47
CA ALA A 89 -2.30 3.97 2.31
C ALA A 89 -1.10 3.13 1.82
N TYR A 90 -1.34 1.88 1.40
CA TYR A 90 -0.32 1.03 0.81
C TYR A 90 0.24 1.64 -0.49
N LEU A 91 -0.62 2.16 -1.39
CA LEU A 91 -0.18 2.83 -2.62
C LEU A 91 0.70 4.05 -2.30
N LEU A 92 0.30 4.85 -1.32
CA LEU A 92 1.11 5.97 -0.82
C LEU A 92 2.48 5.49 -0.34
N ASN A 93 2.51 4.44 0.49
CA ASN A 93 3.75 3.87 1.01
C ASN A 93 4.69 3.38 -0.10
N VAL A 94 4.22 2.54 -1.02
CA VAL A 94 5.09 2.01 -2.08
C VAL A 94 5.57 3.10 -3.04
N ALA A 95 4.77 4.13 -3.31
CA ALA A 95 5.17 5.24 -4.18
C ALA A 95 6.28 6.11 -3.56
N PHE A 96 6.21 6.34 -2.24
CA PHE A 96 7.19 7.13 -1.51
C PHE A 96 8.43 6.35 -1.10
N ASN A 97 8.35 5.01 -1.06
CA ASN A 97 9.44 4.19 -0.54
C ASN A 97 10.08 3.24 -1.54
N CYS A 98 9.56 3.09 -2.77
CA CYS A 98 10.16 2.19 -3.76
C CYS A 98 10.01 2.66 -5.22
N ASP A 99 11.09 2.54 -5.98
CA ASP A 99 11.16 2.62 -7.43
C ASP A 99 12.19 1.61 -7.95
N ILE A 100 11.80 0.81 -8.94
CA ILE A 100 12.62 -0.27 -9.50
C ILE A 100 13.26 0.15 -10.82
N GLU A 101 12.62 1.06 -11.55
CA GLU A 101 13.13 1.60 -12.82
C GLU A 101 14.25 2.60 -12.54
N GLU A 102 14.05 3.42 -11.51
CA GLU A 102 15.06 4.28 -10.92
C GLU A 102 15.41 3.72 -9.54
N PRO A 103 16.26 2.68 -9.43
CA PRO A 103 16.51 1.93 -8.22
C PRO A 103 16.59 2.83 -6.99
N TYR A 104 15.49 2.84 -6.25
CA TYR A 104 15.27 3.62 -5.06
C TYR A 104 14.46 2.73 -4.13
N ALA A 105 14.97 2.54 -2.94
CA ALA A 105 14.20 1.95 -1.87
C ALA A 105 14.59 2.69 -0.61
N SER A 106 13.66 3.41 -0.03
CA SER A 106 13.78 3.79 1.37
C SER A 106 13.12 2.68 2.17
N GLY A 107 13.74 2.29 3.27
CA GLY A 107 13.13 1.26 4.11
C GLY A 107 11.96 1.77 4.93
N GLY A 108 11.09 2.60 4.36
CA GLY A 108 9.77 2.76 4.93
C GLY A 108 9.01 1.44 4.91
N SER A 109 8.07 1.34 5.82
CA SER A 109 7.06 0.29 5.90
C SER A 109 5.87 0.90 6.62
N LEU A 110 4.93 0.07 7.09
CA LEU A 110 3.86 0.45 8.01
C LEU A 110 4.30 1.34 9.18
N GLN A 111 5.57 1.25 9.62
CA GLN A 111 6.12 2.07 10.71
C GLN A 111 6.13 3.56 10.38
N GLY A 112 6.19 3.93 9.10
CA GLY A 112 6.09 5.32 8.65
C GLY A 112 4.66 5.85 8.66
N MET A 113 3.64 5.00 8.81
CA MET A 113 2.26 5.44 8.72
C MET A 113 1.85 6.25 9.94
N LEU A 114 1.30 7.41 9.68
CA LEU A 114 0.75 8.30 10.69
C LEU A 114 -0.76 8.07 10.83
N ASP A 115 -1.33 8.60 11.91
CA ASP A 115 -2.78 8.59 12.09
C ASP A 115 -3.46 9.55 11.11
N ALA A 116 -4.45 9.09 10.36
CA ALA A 116 -5.23 9.94 9.46
C ALA A 116 -5.97 11.08 10.20
N LYS A 117 -6.21 10.94 11.51
CA LYS A 117 -6.78 11.99 12.37
C LYS A 117 -5.77 13.03 12.82
N MET A 118 -4.49 12.89 12.49
CA MET A 118 -3.53 13.89 12.93
C MET A 118 -3.73 15.21 12.18
N ASN A 119 -3.42 16.32 12.86
CA ASN A 119 -3.30 17.60 12.17
C ASN A 119 -2.16 17.52 11.13
N CYS A 120 -2.33 18.12 9.95
CA CYS A 120 -1.29 18.13 8.91
C CYS A 120 0.06 18.70 9.38
N TRP A 121 0.07 19.61 10.38
CA TRP A 121 1.28 20.17 10.99
C TRP A 121 1.73 19.46 12.27
N GLY A 122 1.08 18.34 12.62
CA GLY A 122 1.26 17.66 13.91
C GLY A 122 2.53 16.83 14.02
N GLY A 123 3.25 16.59 12.92
CA GLY A 123 4.49 15.81 12.93
C GLY A 123 5.70 16.61 12.43
N HIS A 124 6.82 15.91 12.27
CA HIS A 124 8.06 16.53 11.83
C HIS A 124 8.15 16.55 10.30
N ASN A 125 8.11 17.74 9.71
CA ASN A 125 7.99 17.97 8.28
C ASN A 125 8.97 19.06 7.80
N ASN A 126 10.23 18.95 8.22
CA ASN A 126 11.27 19.94 7.93
C ASN A 126 11.45 20.24 6.42
N ASP A 127 11.12 19.26 5.56
CA ASP A 127 11.19 19.35 4.10
C ASP A 127 9.80 19.50 3.46
N GLY A 128 8.80 19.92 4.24
CA GLY A 128 7.44 20.17 3.77
C GLY A 128 6.52 18.95 3.84
N ILE A 129 5.32 19.14 3.27
CA ILE A 129 4.26 18.15 3.23
C ILE A 129 3.79 17.99 1.79
N THR A 130 3.55 16.77 1.33
CA THR A 130 2.81 16.50 0.09
C THR A 130 1.36 16.13 0.43
N VAL A 131 0.40 16.67 -0.31
CA VAL A 131 -1.03 16.29 -0.21
C VAL A 131 -1.51 15.86 -1.58
N VAL A 132 -2.23 14.74 -1.65
CA VAL A 132 -2.84 14.22 -2.88
C VAL A 132 -4.34 14.01 -2.67
N ASP A 133 -5.16 14.63 -3.52
CA ASP A 133 -6.59 14.40 -3.61
C ASP A 133 -6.85 13.15 -4.45
N VAL A 134 -7.48 12.15 -3.84
CA VAL A 134 -7.85 10.87 -4.47
C VAL A 134 -9.37 10.69 -4.56
N THR A 135 -10.15 11.77 -4.46
CA THR A 135 -11.61 11.74 -4.63
C THR A 135 -12.02 11.10 -5.95
N ASP A 136 -11.34 11.44 -7.04
CA ASP A 136 -11.36 10.65 -8.28
C ASP A 136 -9.93 10.16 -8.59
N PRO A 137 -9.60 8.89 -8.32
CA PRO A 137 -8.25 8.35 -8.54
C PRO A 137 -7.83 8.33 -10.02
N LEU A 138 -8.75 8.51 -10.98
CA LEU A 138 -8.42 8.66 -12.39
C LEU A 138 -8.03 10.10 -12.77
N ASP A 139 -8.47 11.10 -12.00
CA ASP A 139 -8.08 12.52 -12.13
C ASP A 139 -7.59 13.11 -10.79
N PRO A 140 -6.52 12.53 -10.21
CA PRO A 140 -6.00 12.99 -8.93
C PRO A 140 -5.40 14.40 -9.05
N ALA A 141 -5.43 15.15 -7.96
CA ALA A 141 -4.68 16.40 -7.82
C ALA A 141 -3.67 16.30 -6.69
N TYR A 142 -2.63 17.14 -6.74
CA TYR A 142 -1.57 17.11 -5.74
C TYR A 142 -1.09 18.52 -5.39
N GLY A 143 -0.37 18.66 -4.28
CA GLY A 143 0.35 19.89 -3.98
C GLY A 143 1.35 19.70 -2.86
N HIS A 144 2.40 20.51 -2.87
CA HIS A 144 3.38 20.53 -1.79
C HIS A 144 3.12 21.73 -0.89
N LEU A 145 2.82 21.50 0.38
CA LEU A 145 2.60 22.56 1.37
C LEU A 145 3.93 23.01 1.98
N PHE A 146 4.15 24.31 1.94
CA PHE A 146 5.26 24.98 2.62
C PHE A 146 4.77 26.34 3.17
N ASP A 147 4.93 26.59 4.47
CA ASP A 147 4.45 27.82 5.14
C ASP A 147 2.98 28.18 4.81
N ALA A 148 2.10 27.18 4.76
CA ALA A 148 0.68 27.29 4.37
C ALA A 148 0.40 27.72 2.91
N ASN A 149 1.41 27.71 2.03
CA ASN A 149 1.23 27.86 0.59
C ASN A 149 1.25 26.49 -0.08
N VAL A 150 0.39 26.30 -1.09
CA VAL A 150 0.44 25.14 -1.97
C VAL A 150 1.35 25.47 -3.14
N LEU A 151 2.39 24.67 -3.30
CA LEU A 151 3.37 24.75 -4.38
C LEU A 151 3.11 23.65 -5.40
N SER A 152 3.31 23.96 -6.67
CA SER A 152 3.44 22.92 -7.70
C SER A 152 4.73 22.11 -7.47
N GLY A 153 4.86 20.98 -8.15
CA GLY A 153 6.10 20.18 -8.13
C GLY A 153 7.31 20.97 -8.65
N PHE A 154 7.08 21.87 -9.61
CA PHE A 154 8.08 22.80 -10.12
C PHE A 154 8.52 23.80 -9.05
N ASP A 155 7.56 24.50 -8.44
CA ASP A 155 7.85 25.51 -7.43
C ASP A 155 8.50 24.89 -6.18
N TYR A 156 8.10 23.67 -5.83
CA TYR A 156 8.72 22.91 -4.75
C TYR A 156 10.19 22.60 -5.05
N ALA A 157 10.50 22.04 -6.22
CA ALA A 157 11.88 21.73 -6.62
C ALA A 157 12.74 23.00 -6.74
N ALA A 158 12.19 24.09 -7.26
CA ALA A 158 12.88 25.38 -7.39
C ALA A 158 13.39 25.95 -6.05
N ARG A 159 12.82 25.54 -4.92
CA ARG A 159 13.32 25.92 -3.59
C ARG A 159 14.61 25.20 -3.18
N TYR A 160 14.89 24.03 -3.75
CA TYR A 160 16.07 23.23 -3.44
C TYR A 160 17.25 23.52 -4.37
N TYR A 161 16.97 23.98 -5.59
CA TYR A 161 17.99 24.16 -6.63
C TYR A 161 17.93 25.60 -7.14
N GLU A 162 18.85 26.44 -6.65
CA GLU A 162 18.93 27.89 -6.97
C GLU A 162 19.03 28.16 -8.49
N ASP A 163 19.76 27.29 -9.20
CA ASP A 163 19.94 27.35 -10.64
C ASP A 163 18.67 27.03 -11.45
N LEU A 164 17.56 26.62 -10.81
CA LEU A 164 16.29 26.44 -11.51
C LEU A 164 15.63 27.77 -11.91
N SER A 165 16.08 28.90 -11.37
CA SER A 165 15.55 30.23 -11.71
C SER A 165 15.85 30.64 -13.16
N ASP A 166 17.03 30.27 -13.69
CA ASP A 166 17.45 30.52 -15.08
C ASP A 166 16.62 29.74 -16.13
N PHE A 167 15.74 28.84 -15.69
CA PHE A 167 14.88 28.03 -16.57
C PHE A 167 13.58 28.69 -16.99
N THR A 168 13.20 29.77 -16.30
CA THR A 168 11.88 30.39 -16.50
C THR A 168 11.84 31.40 -17.65
N GLU A 169 12.99 31.75 -18.23
CA GLU A 169 13.06 32.67 -19.36
C GLU A 169 13.69 32.03 -20.61
N GLU A 170 13.00 32.18 -21.74
CA GLU A 170 13.38 31.76 -23.08
C GLU A 170 14.76 32.30 -23.50
N SER A 171 15.83 31.70 -23.02
CA SER A 171 17.19 31.94 -23.55
C SER A 171 17.37 31.22 -24.88
N SER A 172 16.61 31.63 -25.90
CA SER A 172 16.67 31.08 -27.25
C SER A 172 17.71 31.74 -28.17
N SER A 173 18.66 32.54 -27.64
CA SER A 173 19.58 33.29 -28.53
C SER A 173 21.03 33.47 -28.04
N GLY A 174 21.48 32.81 -26.97
CA GLY A 174 22.87 32.93 -26.50
C GLY A 174 23.78 31.85 -27.08
N GLN A 175 24.56 32.17 -28.12
CA GLN A 175 25.72 31.33 -28.51
C GLN A 175 26.70 31.25 -27.33
N PRO A 176 27.24 30.06 -26.99
CA PRO A 176 28.28 29.93 -25.97
C PRO A 176 29.59 30.54 -26.47
N ASP A 177 30.01 31.65 -25.86
CA ASP A 177 31.32 32.27 -26.11
C ASP A 177 32.40 31.44 -25.41
N GLY A 178 33.28 30.84 -26.21
CA GLY A 178 34.23 29.81 -25.80
C GLY A 178 35.55 30.38 -25.26
N SER A 179 35.52 30.99 -24.07
CA SER A 179 36.76 31.47 -23.45
C SER A 179 36.84 31.26 -21.94
N HIS A 180 36.95 30.02 -21.46
CA HIS A 180 37.53 29.73 -20.13
C HIS A 180 38.68 28.73 -20.29
N GLY A 181 39.88 29.20 -19.94
CA GLY A 181 41.15 28.49 -20.13
C GLY A 181 41.44 27.43 -19.07
N PRO A 182 42.41 26.55 -19.33
CA PRO A 182 42.76 25.43 -18.45
C PRO A 182 43.66 25.93 -17.31
N ASN A 183 43.16 25.83 -16.08
CA ASN A 183 44.03 25.75 -14.91
C ASN A 183 44.09 24.26 -14.51
N ASP A 184 45.31 23.75 -14.63
CA ASP A 184 45.76 22.38 -14.45
C ASP A 184 46.55 22.34 -13.13
N ASP A 185 45.87 21.94 -12.06
CA ASP A 185 46.48 21.72 -10.75
C ASP A 185 46.05 20.33 -10.29
N GLY A 186 46.83 19.32 -10.68
CA GLY A 186 46.58 17.93 -10.34
C GLY A 186 46.76 17.63 -8.85
N GLU A 187 45.65 17.38 -8.17
CA GLU A 187 45.62 16.57 -6.95
C GLU A 187 44.71 15.35 -7.20
N GLU A 188 45.33 14.20 -7.48
CA GLU A 188 44.67 12.89 -7.53
C GLU A 188 44.22 12.51 -6.11
N SER A 189 43.00 12.92 -5.75
CA SER A 189 42.31 12.40 -4.57
C SER A 189 41.68 11.05 -4.93
N ASP A 190 42.34 9.97 -4.54
CA ASP A 190 41.84 8.57 -4.59
C ASP A 190 40.74 8.32 -3.54
N GLY A 191 39.75 9.22 -3.50
CA GLY A 191 38.61 9.15 -2.61
C GLY A 191 37.39 8.66 -3.39
N SER A 192 36.96 7.43 -3.12
CA SER A 192 35.66 6.91 -3.54
C SER A 192 34.52 7.76 -2.95
N ALA A 193 34.26 8.90 -3.59
CA ALA A 193 33.08 9.71 -3.32
C ALA A 193 31.87 8.85 -3.71
N VAL A 194 31.19 8.33 -2.71
CA VAL A 194 29.82 7.83 -2.85
C VAL A 194 29.02 9.04 -3.32
N THR A 195 28.77 9.13 -4.63
CA THR A 195 27.85 10.11 -5.23
C THR A 195 26.57 10.09 -4.42
N GLN A 196 26.23 11.22 -3.82
CA GLN A 196 24.97 11.31 -3.09
C GLN A 196 23.83 11.13 -4.12
N PRO A 197 22.69 10.54 -3.73
CA PRO A 197 21.55 10.34 -4.63
C PRO A 197 21.09 11.62 -5.35
N ASP A 198 21.48 12.79 -4.85
CA ASP A 198 21.11 14.11 -5.37
C ASP A 198 22.04 14.66 -6.46
N ASP A 199 23.09 13.92 -6.86
CA ASP A 199 23.93 14.24 -8.04
C ASP A 199 23.19 13.92 -9.35
N ILE A 200 21.89 14.22 -9.40
CA ILE A 200 21.09 14.11 -10.62
C ILE A 200 21.56 15.22 -11.55
N ALA A 201 22.06 14.82 -12.72
CA ALA A 201 22.41 15.77 -13.76
C ALA A 201 21.22 16.72 -14.01
N PRO A 202 21.43 18.04 -14.19
CA PRO A 202 20.34 19.01 -14.39
C PRO A 202 19.33 18.61 -15.47
N ALA A 203 19.74 17.80 -16.46
CA ALA A 203 18.85 17.22 -17.47
C ALA A 203 17.74 16.32 -16.88
N GLY A 204 18.05 15.49 -15.88
CA GLY A 204 17.07 14.61 -15.24
C GLY A 204 16.03 15.39 -14.42
N ILE A 205 16.44 16.50 -13.79
CA ILE A 205 15.51 17.40 -13.10
C ILE A 205 14.55 18.05 -14.10
N ARG A 206 15.03 18.48 -15.28
CA ARG A 206 14.17 19.07 -16.33
C ARG A 206 13.11 18.10 -16.81
N GLU A 207 13.48 16.85 -17.06
CA GLU A 207 12.55 15.82 -17.50
C GLU A 207 11.48 15.54 -16.44
N LEU A 208 11.90 15.41 -15.17
CA LEU A 208 10.99 15.24 -14.04
C LEU A 208 9.98 16.39 -13.95
N LEU A 209 10.47 17.63 -14.07
CA LEU A 209 9.64 18.82 -14.00
C LEU A 209 8.70 18.95 -15.20
N ALA A 210 9.11 18.52 -16.38
CA ALA A 210 8.25 18.47 -17.55
C ALA A 210 7.09 17.48 -17.37
N GLN A 211 7.34 16.32 -16.75
CA GLN A 211 6.30 15.33 -16.45
C GLN A 211 5.26 15.90 -15.47
N ILE A 212 5.69 16.42 -14.32
CA ILE A 212 4.77 16.89 -13.27
C ILE A 212 4.05 18.20 -13.65
N LYS A 213 4.59 19.03 -14.55
CA LYS A 213 3.97 20.31 -14.95
C LYS A 213 2.57 20.16 -15.54
N THR A 214 2.26 18.99 -16.10
CA THR A 214 0.95 18.70 -16.68
C THR A 214 -0.11 18.31 -15.64
N GLU A 215 0.31 18.08 -14.40
CA GLU A 215 -0.54 17.55 -13.34
C GLU A 215 -1.32 18.64 -12.61
N ARG A 216 -2.55 18.31 -12.19
CA ARG A 216 -3.46 19.25 -11.53
C ARG A 216 -2.96 19.57 -10.11
N VAL A 217 -2.72 20.86 -9.84
CA VAL A 217 -2.38 21.32 -8.49
C VAL A 217 -3.66 21.47 -7.66
N ILE A 218 -3.66 20.89 -6.46
CA ILE A 218 -4.79 20.94 -5.55
C ILE A 218 -5.01 22.37 -5.01
N PRO A 219 -6.24 22.88 -5.02
CA PRO A 219 -6.57 24.14 -4.38
C PRO A 219 -6.30 24.13 -2.86
N LEU A 220 -5.73 25.22 -2.33
CA LEU A 220 -5.52 25.39 -0.88
C LEU A 220 -6.83 25.26 -0.06
N ILE A 221 -7.96 25.65 -0.65
CA ILE A 221 -9.28 25.56 0.00
C ILE A 221 -9.67 24.12 0.33
N ASP A 222 -9.33 23.16 -0.53
CA ASP A 222 -9.63 21.73 -0.35
C ASP A 222 -8.78 21.13 0.77
N ILE A 223 -7.51 21.57 0.89
CA ILE A 223 -6.63 21.22 2.00
C ILE A 223 -7.12 21.82 3.33
N ILE A 224 -7.58 23.08 3.32
CA ILE A 224 -8.11 23.74 4.52
C ILE A 224 -9.36 23.01 5.01
N GLU A 225 -10.21 22.55 4.10
CA GLU A 225 -11.40 21.76 4.44
C GLU A 225 -11.04 20.43 5.13
N ALA A 226 -9.98 19.75 4.69
CA ALA A 226 -9.48 18.54 5.34
C ALA A 226 -8.90 18.76 6.76
N TRP A 227 -8.35 19.94 7.04
CA TRP A 227 -7.77 20.28 8.36
C TRP A 227 -8.14 21.70 8.84
N PRO A 228 -9.40 21.98 9.20
CA PRO A 228 -9.83 23.35 9.51
C PRO A 228 -9.05 23.99 10.67
N LYS A 229 -8.62 23.19 11.66
CA LYS A 229 -7.85 23.63 12.83
C LYS A 229 -6.37 23.93 12.52
N GLY A 230 -5.81 23.35 11.45
CA GLY A 230 -4.40 23.52 11.06
C GLY A 230 -4.12 24.85 10.36
N PHE A 231 -5.16 25.55 9.92
CA PHE A 231 -5.03 26.77 9.13
C PHE A 231 -5.77 27.93 9.80
N LYS A 232 -5.27 29.15 9.57
CA LYS A 232 -5.98 30.39 9.87
C LYS A 232 -6.52 30.96 8.55
N PRO A 233 -7.66 30.45 8.04
CA PRO A 233 -8.15 30.85 6.73
C PRO A 233 -8.42 32.35 6.70
N SER A 234 -8.04 32.98 5.58
CA SER A 234 -8.36 34.38 5.31
C SER A 234 -9.89 34.58 5.26
N LYS A 235 -10.37 35.81 5.44
CA LYS A 235 -11.81 36.10 5.33
C LYS A 235 -12.41 35.68 3.98
N ALA A 236 -11.65 35.82 2.89
CA ALA A 236 -12.06 35.40 1.56
C ALA A 236 -12.18 33.87 1.46
N CYS A 237 -11.22 33.14 2.03
CA CYS A 237 -11.25 31.68 2.09
C CYS A 237 -12.43 31.16 2.92
N LYS A 238 -12.72 31.78 4.08
CA LYS A 238 -13.92 31.43 4.88
C LYS A 238 -15.21 31.63 4.09
N LYS A 239 -15.34 32.76 3.41
CA LYS A 239 -16.50 33.03 2.56
C LYS A 239 -16.63 31.98 1.43
N GLN A 240 -15.54 31.56 0.81
CA GLN A 240 -15.58 30.51 -0.21
C GLN A 240 -16.00 29.14 0.35
N LEU A 241 -15.62 28.79 1.58
CA LEU A 241 -16.12 27.58 2.25
C LEU A 241 -17.63 27.68 2.49
N GLU A 242 -18.09 28.81 3.03
CA GLU A 242 -19.52 29.08 3.29
C GLU A 242 -20.36 29.11 2.01
N ASP A 243 -19.85 29.73 0.94
CA ASP A 243 -20.49 29.78 -0.37
C ASP A 243 -20.59 28.37 -0.98
N ARG A 244 -19.55 27.54 -0.81
CA ARG A 244 -19.57 26.13 -1.25
C ARG A 244 -20.61 25.29 -0.48
N ASP A 245 -20.76 25.52 0.82
CA ASP A 245 -21.80 24.85 1.62
C ASP A 245 -23.21 25.19 1.12
N CYS A 246 -23.41 26.42 0.62
CA CYS A 246 -24.68 26.81 0.00
C CYS A 246 -24.89 26.19 -1.38
N VAL A 247 -23.85 26.13 -2.22
CA VAL A 247 -23.96 25.68 -3.62
C VAL A 247 -24.12 24.17 -3.75
N ASP A 248 -23.39 23.36 -2.97
CA ASP A 248 -23.55 21.89 -3.01
C ASP A 248 -24.92 21.44 -2.46
N SER A 249 -25.63 22.30 -1.74
CA SER A 249 -27.04 22.06 -1.40
C SER A 249 -27.99 22.25 -2.60
N MET A 250 -27.53 22.87 -3.69
CA MET A 250 -28.29 23.19 -4.91
C MET A 250 -27.80 22.46 -6.17
N VAL A 251 -26.66 21.77 -6.11
CA VAL A 251 -25.88 21.18 -7.21
C VAL A 251 -25.52 19.77 -6.70
N GLU A 252 -25.94 18.62 -7.25
CA GLU A 252 -26.05 18.19 -8.65
C GLU A 252 -27.18 17.14 -8.79
N GLN A 253 -28.39 17.55 -9.21
CA GLN A 253 -29.04 16.70 -10.20
C GLN A 253 -28.47 17.16 -11.53
N PRO A 254 -27.74 16.30 -12.29
CA PRO A 254 -27.30 16.68 -13.62
C PRO A 254 -28.56 17.08 -14.41
N SER A 255 -28.73 18.39 -14.62
CA SER A 255 -29.86 18.93 -15.40
C SER A 255 -29.72 18.65 -16.90
N GLU A 256 -28.81 17.74 -17.26
CA GLU A 256 -28.83 17.08 -18.56
C GLU A 256 -30.17 16.36 -18.66
N VAL A 257 -31.10 17.02 -19.34
CA VAL A 257 -32.35 16.42 -19.80
C VAL A 257 -31.95 15.09 -20.45
N PRO A 258 -32.38 13.95 -19.88
CA PRO A 258 -31.95 12.66 -20.37
C PRO A 258 -32.26 12.59 -21.85
N SER A 259 -31.28 12.17 -22.65
CA SER A 259 -31.52 11.97 -24.08
C SER A 259 -32.77 11.10 -24.26
N LEU A 260 -33.60 11.39 -25.28
CA LEU A 260 -34.78 10.56 -25.55
C LEU A 260 -34.40 9.08 -25.65
N MET A 261 -33.18 8.79 -26.10
CA MET A 261 -32.64 7.45 -26.20
C MET A 261 -32.40 6.79 -24.84
N SER A 262 -31.81 7.48 -23.85
CA SER A 262 -31.59 6.91 -22.51
C SER A 262 -32.92 6.61 -21.81
N LEU A 263 -33.96 7.41 -22.07
CA LEU A 263 -35.32 7.12 -21.59
C LEU A 263 -35.94 5.86 -22.20
N THR A 264 -35.54 5.49 -23.42
CA THR A 264 -36.09 4.31 -24.13
C THR A 264 -35.34 3.00 -23.87
N ILE A 265 -34.05 3.06 -23.55
CA ILE A 265 -33.22 1.85 -23.36
C ILE A 265 -33.70 1.05 -22.14
N GLY A 266 -33.92 1.70 -20.99
CA GLY A 266 -34.38 1.02 -19.78
C GLY A 266 -35.68 0.22 -19.97
N PRO A 267 -36.77 0.84 -20.48
CA PRO A 267 -38.00 0.12 -20.83
C PRO A 267 -37.79 -1.00 -21.86
N SER A 268 -36.93 -0.79 -22.86
CA SER A 268 -36.65 -1.81 -23.88
C SER A 268 -35.93 -3.02 -23.29
N VAL A 269 -34.95 -2.81 -22.41
CA VAL A 269 -34.24 -3.88 -21.69
C VAL A 269 -35.22 -4.67 -20.81
N ARG A 270 -36.11 -4.00 -20.08
CA ARG A 270 -37.16 -4.68 -19.30
C ARG A 270 -38.08 -5.52 -20.18
N GLN A 271 -38.55 -4.97 -21.31
CA GLN A 271 -39.40 -5.70 -22.26
C GLN A 271 -38.69 -6.93 -22.84
N VAL A 272 -37.40 -6.83 -23.15
CA VAL A 272 -36.59 -7.96 -23.65
C VAL A 272 -36.51 -9.06 -22.61
N ILE A 273 -36.32 -8.71 -21.35
CA ILE A 273 -36.24 -9.69 -20.25
C ILE A 273 -37.59 -10.37 -20.02
N GLU A 274 -38.69 -9.62 -20.07
CA GLU A 274 -40.04 -10.16 -19.91
C GLU A 274 -40.45 -11.08 -21.07
N SER A 275 -40.11 -10.70 -22.31
CA SER A 275 -40.51 -11.41 -23.52
C SER A 275 -39.53 -12.51 -23.97
N GLY A 276 -38.26 -12.40 -23.58
CA GLY A 276 -37.16 -13.20 -24.12
C GLY A 276 -36.77 -12.86 -25.56
N ASP A 277 -37.36 -11.83 -26.17
CA ASP A 277 -37.09 -11.42 -27.55
C ASP A 277 -36.07 -10.28 -27.60
N LEU A 278 -34.87 -10.56 -28.13
CA LEU A 278 -33.79 -9.59 -28.29
C LEU A 278 -34.03 -8.61 -29.46
N GLY A 279 -35.04 -8.84 -30.30
CA GLY A 279 -35.22 -8.14 -31.57
C GLY A 279 -35.35 -6.61 -31.46
N CYS A 280 -35.92 -6.10 -30.36
CA CYS A 280 -36.08 -4.64 -30.18
C CYS A 280 -34.79 -3.91 -29.78
N ILE A 281 -33.76 -4.62 -29.29
CA ILE A 281 -32.48 -4.02 -28.87
C ILE A 281 -31.28 -4.50 -29.69
N GLU A 282 -31.46 -5.43 -30.63
CA GLU A 282 -30.38 -5.98 -31.45
C GLU A 282 -29.60 -4.90 -32.21
N ALA A 283 -30.29 -3.86 -32.69
CA ALA A 283 -29.67 -2.72 -33.36
C ALA A 283 -28.74 -1.90 -32.44
N PHE A 284 -28.97 -1.91 -31.12
CA PHE A 284 -28.14 -1.18 -30.15
C PHE A 284 -26.78 -1.85 -29.91
N PHE A 285 -26.67 -3.17 -30.10
CA PHE A 285 -25.38 -3.87 -30.00
C PHE A 285 -24.37 -3.45 -31.08
N LEU A 286 -24.83 -2.82 -32.16
CA LEU A 286 -23.97 -2.25 -33.19
C LEU A 286 -23.35 -0.91 -32.75
N GLN A 287 -23.81 -0.33 -31.65
CA GLN A 287 -23.39 0.96 -31.12
C GLN A 287 -22.72 0.76 -29.76
N LYS A 288 -21.38 0.86 -29.72
CA LYS A 288 -20.58 0.59 -28.50
C LYS A 288 -21.03 1.43 -27.29
N ASP A 289 -21.39 2.69 -27.52
CA ASP A 289 -21.87 3.62 -26.48
C ASP A 289 -23.23 3.21 -25.90
N LYS A 290 -24.04 2.42 -26.62
CA LYS A 290 -25.34 1.93 -26.13
C LYS A 290 -25.23 0.68 -25.29
N VAL A 291 -24.17 -0.11 -25.48
CA VAL A 291 -23.92 -1.29 -24.65
C VAL A 291 -23.78 -0.89 -23.19
N GLU A 292 -23.06 0.21 -22.90
CA GLU A 292 -22.91 0.74 -21.54
C GLU A 292 -24.26 1.15 -20.94
N SER A 293 -25.15 1.77 -21.73
CA SER A 293 -26.51 2.12 -21.29
C SER A 293 -27.39 0.88 -21.04
N ILE A 294 -27.23 -0.18 -21.84
CA ILE A 294 -27.92 -1.45 -21.62
C ILE A 294 -27.43 -2.10 -20.32
N VAL A 295 -26.12 -2.14 -20.10
CA VAL A 295 -25.52 -2.67 -18.87
C VAL A 295 -25.99 -1.88 -17.65
N ALA A 296 -26.03 -0.54 -17.72
CA ALA A 296 -26.57 0.30 -16.65
C ALA A 296 -28.04 -0.05 -16.34
N ALA A 297 -28.88 -0.20 -17.36
CA ALA A 297 -30.28 -0.61 -17.16
C ALA A 297 -30.42 -2.04 -16.59
N LEU A 298 -29.50 -2.95 -16.92
CA LEU A 298 -29.46 -4.30 -16.33
C LEU A 298 -29.09 -4.29 -14.85
N ARG A 299 -28.20 -3.37 -14.43
CA ARG A 299 -27.77 -3.20 -13.03
C ARG A 299 -28.89 -2.65 -12.12
N GLU A 300 -29.89 -1.96 -12.69
CA GLU A 300 -31.06 -1.49 -11.94
C GLU A 300 -32.07 -2.59 -11.60
N LEU A 301 -31.90 -3.81 -12.13
CA LEU A 301 -32.83 -4.90 -11.90
C LEU A 301 -32.66 -5.50 -10.50
N PRO A 302 -33.77 -5.85 -9.82
CA PRO A 302 -33.72 -6.39 -8.47
C PRO A 302 -33.10 -7.80 -8.45
N ALA A 303 -32.56 -8.19 -7.30
CA ALA A 303 -32.19 -9.58 -7.01
C ALA A 303 -33.44 -10.45 -6.74
N PRO A 304 -33.43 -11.74 -7.12
CA PRO A 304 -32.44 -12.40 -7.97
C PRO A 304 -32.61 -12.01 -9.43
N PHE A 305 -31.52 -12.03 -10.20
CA PHE A 305 -31.56 -11.71 -11.63
C PHE A 305 -32.39 -12.77 -12.40
N PRO A 306 -33.30 -12.37 -13.31
CA PRO A 306 -34.19 -13.32 -14.00
C PRO A 306 -33.48 -14.13 -15.10
N ASP A 307 -33.73 -15.44 -15.15
CA ASP A 307 -33.14 -16.38 -16.12
C ASP A 307 -33.42 -16.00 -17.58
N THR A 308 -34.59 -15.41 -17.87
CA THR A 308 -34.95 -14.97 -19.22
C THR A 308 -34.03 -13.87 -19.75
N GLY A 309 -33.39 -13.10 -18.86
CA GLY A 309 -32.41 -12.08 -19.20
C GLY A 309 -31.01 -12.62 -19.51
N LEU A 310 -30.72 -13.90 -19.26
CA LEU A 310 -29.38 -14.47 -19.49
C LEU A 310 -28.99 -14.48 -20.98
N SER A 311 -29.95 -14.57 -21.89
CA SER A 311 -29.69 -14.50 -23.33
C SER A 311 -29.13 -13.12 -23.72
N LEU A 312 -29.61 -12.06 -23.07
CA LEU A 312 -29.14 -10.70 -23.25
C LEU A 312 -27.74 -10.50 -22.67
N ILE A 313 -27.52 -10.93 -21.42
CA ILE A 313 -26.17 -10.86 -20.82
C ILE A 313 -25.18 -11.65 -21.65
N LYS A 314 -25.54 -12.85 -22.08
CA LYS A 314 -24.69 -13.66 -22.95
C LYS A 314 -24.32 -12.92 -24.25
N LYS A 315 -25.27 -12.17 -24.84
CA LYS A 315 -24.97 -11.35 -26.02
C LYS A 315 -23.96 -10.25 -25.72
N ILE A 316 -24.07 -9.59 -24.56
CA ILE A 316 -23.10 -8.59 -24.09
C ILE A 316 -21.73 -9.24 -23.91
N VAL A 317 -21.70 -10.35 -23.18
CA VAL A 317 -20.52 -11.17 -22.91
C VAL A 317 -19.82 -11.61 -24.20
N ASP A 318 -20.57 -12.06 -25.21
CA ASP A 318 -20.04 -12.47 -26.51
C ASP A 318 -19.50 -11.28 -27.34
N THR A 319 -19.88 -10.03 -26.99
CA THR A 319 -19.36 -8.81 -27.62
C THR A 319 -18.23 -8.13 -26.85
N THR A 320 -18.06 -8.46 -25.56
CA THR A 320 -16.94 -7.95 -24.76
C THR A 320 -15.66 -8.72 -25.06
N ALA A 321 -14.53 -8.01 -25.01
CA ALA A 321 -13.21 -8.59 -25.24
C ALA A 321 -12.68 -9.29 -23.97
N ASP A 322 -11.39 -9.18 -23.71
CA ASP A 322 -10.68 -9.89 -22.64
C ASP A 322 -11.12 -9.49 -21.22
N ARG A 323 -11.84 -8.37 -21.06
CA ARG A 323 -12.39 -7.89 -19.79
C ARG A 323 -13.91 -8.03 -19.78
N LEU A 324 -14.40 -8.81 -18.83
CA LEU A 324 -15.82 -9.02 -18.57
C LEU A 324 -16.22 -8.33 -17.27
N ASP A 325 -17.03 -7.28 -17.39
CA ASP A 325 -17.61 -6.55 -16.26
C ASP A 325 -19.08 -6.95 -16.06
N LEU A 326 -19.32 -7.69 -14.97
CA LEU A 326 -20.66 -8.06 -14.49
C LEU A 326 -20.94 -7.45 -13.11
N SER A 327 -20.19 -6.41 -12.72
CA SER A 327 -20.38 -5.75 -11.42
C SER A 327 -21.80 -5.21 -11.27
N HIS A 328 -22.30 -5.22 -10.04
CA HIS A 328 -23.66 -4.87 -9.62
C HIS A 328 -24.80 -5.75 -10.17
N LEU A 329 -24.53 -6.70 -11.07
CA LEU A 329 -25.54 -7.66 -11.51
C LEU A 329 -25.72 -8.75 -10.44
N GLN A 330 -26.96 -8.95 -10.00
CA GLN A 330 -27.33 -9.88 -8.94
C GLN A 330 -27.51 -11.31 -9.46
N LEU A 331 -26.46 -11.84 -10.11
CA LEU A 331 -26.46 -13.13 -10.79
C LEU A 331 -26.13 -14.26 -9.80
N SER A 332 -26.89 -15.35 -9.82
CA SER A 332 -26.57 -16.54 -9.03
C SER A 332 -25.31 -17.25 -9.53
N ALA A 333 -24.71 -18.11 -8.70
CA ALA A 333 -23.54 -18.89 -9.12
C ALA A 333 -23.83 -19.84 -10.30
N GLU A 334 -25.05 -20.38 -10.41
CA GLU A 334 -25.46 -21.19 -11.56
C GLU A 334 -25.53 -20.36 -12.84
N GLN A 335 -26.09 -19.15 -12.77
CA GLN A 335 -26.15 -18.22 -13.89
C GLN A 335 -24.75 -17.80 -14.34
N LEU A 336 -23.88 -17.47 -13.40
CA LEU A 336 -22.47 -17.16 -13.67
C LEU A 336 -21.74 -18.35 -14.28
N GLY A 337 -22.01 -19.58 -13.80
CA GLY A 337 -21.51 -20.80 -14.42
C GLY A 337 -21.88 -20.89 -15.90
N ILE A 338 -23.16 -20.67 -16.23
CA ILE A 338 -23.63 -20.71 -17.64
C ILE A 338 -22.90 -19.66 -18.51
N LEU A 339 -22.66 -18.47 -17.97
CA LEU A 339 -22.04 -17.36 -18.70
C LEU A 339 -20.52 -17.51 -18.86
N LEU A 340 -19.83 -18.04 -17.84
CA LEU A 340 -18.38 -18.02 -17.77
C LEU A 340 -17.70 -19.29 -18.30
N THR A 341 -18.39 -20.43 -18.40
CA THR A 341 -17.76 -21.69 -18.86
C THR A 341 -17.35 -21.69 -20.34
N ARG A 342 -17.83 -20.75 -21.18
CA ARG A 342 -17.66 -20.83 -22.65
C ARG A 342 -16.47 -20.08 -23.22
N ASN A 343 -16.00 -19.05 -22.54
CA ASN A 343 -14.98 -18.14 -23.05
C ASN A 343 -13.88 -17.96 -22.01
N THR A 344 -12.66 -17.74 -22.47
CA THR A 344 -11.54 -17.37 -21.62
C THR A 344 -11.54 -15.85 -21.45
N TYR A 345 -11.68 -15.36 -20.23
CA TYR A 345 -11.53 -13.95 -19.91
C TYR A 345 -10.24 -13.75 -19.13
N ASP A 346 -9.55 -12.66 -19.43
CA ASP A 346 -8.37 -12.25 -18.68
C ASP A 346 -8.79 -11.62 -17.35
N ILE A 347 -9.82 -10.77 -17.38
CA ILE A 347 -10.36 -10.08 -16.21
C ILE A 347 -11.86 -10.36 -16.09
N VAL A 348 -12.29 -10.82 -14.93
CA VAL A 348 -13.72 -10.98 -14.57
C VAL A 348 -14.02 -10.14 -13.35
N ASP A 349 -15.01 -9.26 -13.47
CA ASP A 349 -15.47 -8.41 -12.37
C ASP A 349 -16.88 -8.78 -11.93
N LEU A 350 -17.00 -9.28 -10.71
CA LEU A 350 -18.26 -9.69 -10.07
C LEU A 350 -18.52 -8.86 -8.80
N SER A 351 -17.94 -7.66 -8.72
CA SER A 351 -18.09 -6.77 -7.57
C SER A 351 -19.56 -6.40 -7.34
N HIS A 352 -19.97 -6.19 -6.10
CA HIS A 352 -21.33 -5.81 -5.70
C HIS A 352 -22.42 -6.83 -6.07
N ASN A 353 -22.05 -8.10 -6.27
CA ASN A 353 -23.01 -9.18 -6.42
C ASN A 353 -23.31 -9.83 -5.05
N SER A 354 -24.49 -9.57 -4.51
CA SER A 354 -24.96 -10.10 -3.22
C SER A 354 -25.41 -11.55 -3.27
N GLN A 355 -25.49 -12.16 -4.46
CA GLN A 355 -25.83 -13.58 -4.62
C GLN A 355 -24.60 -14.49 -4.52
N LEU A 356 -23.39 -13.93 -4.52
CA LEU A 356 -22.14 -14.66 -4.36
C LEU A 356 -21.76 -14.77 -2.88
N THR A 357 -22.07 -15.93 -2.31
CA THR A 357 -21.75 -16.28 -0.92
C THR A 357 -20.50 -17.16 -0.83
N CYS A 358 -19.99 -17.35 0.39
CA CYS A 358 -18.87 -18.24 0.65
C CYS A 358 -19.13 -19.71 0.22
N ASP A 359 -20.39 -20.15 0.28
CA ASP A 359 -20.79 -21.51 -0.14
C ASP A 359 -20.86 -21.66 -1.65
N THR A 360 -21.22 -20.59 -2.37
CA THR A 360 -21.48 -20.65 -3.82
C THR A 360 -20.22 -20.40 -4.66
N LEU A 361 -19.26 -19.62 -4.13
CA LEU A 361 -18.01 -19.30 -4.83
C LEU A 361 -17.18 -20.54 -5.21
N PRO A 362 -17.01 -21.58 -4.36
CA PRO A 362 -16.30 -22.81 -4.73
C PRO A 362 -16.87 -23.50 -5.97
N PHE A 363 -18.20 -23.57 -6.10
CA PHE A 363 -18.87 -24.18 -7.26
C PHE A 363 -18.59 -23.40 -8.54
N LEU A 364 -18.58 -22.07 -8.44
CA LEU A 364 -18.22 -21.21 -9.55
C LEU A 364 -16.76 -21.44 -9.96
N LEU A 365 -15.81 -21.30 -9.02
CA LEU A 365 -14.37 -21.46 -9.26
C LEU A 365 -14.00 -22.82 -9.85
N ALA A 366 -14.69 -23.89 -9.47
CA ALA A 366 -14.47 -25.23 -10.00
C ALA A 366 -14.76 -25.34 -11.51
N GLY A 367 -15.69 -24.54 -12.03
CA GLY A 367 -16.09 -24.53 -13.43
C GLY A 367 -15.46 -23.40 -14.27
N LEU A 368 -14.68 -22.52 -13.65
CA LEU A 368 -14.07 -21.38 -14.34
C LEU A 368 -12.83 -21.81 -15.14
N PRO A 369 -12.66 -21.28 -16.38
CA PRO A 369 -11.38 -21.35 -17.07
C PRO A 369 -10.31 -20.56 -16.28
N PRO A 370 -9.02 -20.72 -16.63
CA PRO A 370 -7.98 -19.85 -16.10
C PRO A 370 -8.31 -18.37 -16.37
N ILE A 371 -8.37 -17.59 -15.29
CA ILE A 371 -8.61 -16.15 -15.29
C ILE A 371 -7.40 -15.50 -14.63
N ARG A 372 -6.90 -14.42 -15.24
CA ARG A 372 -5.80 -13.68 -14.63
C ARG A 372 -6.30 -12.92 -13.41
N ARG A 373 -7.38 -12.15 -13.52
CA ARG A 373 -7.89 -11.35 -12.39
C ARG A 373 -9.39 -11.52 -12.13
N LEU A 374 -9.73 -11.73 -10.86
CA LEU A 374 -11.11 -11.82 -10.37
C LEU A 374 -11.39 -10.71 -9.35
N PHE A 375 -12.39 -9.87 -9.61
CA PHE A 375 -12.86 -8.85 -8.64
C PHE A 375 -14.13 -9.31 -7.91
N LEU A 376 -14.12 -9.18 -6.58
CA LEU A 376 -15.20 -9.54 -5.66
C LEU A 376 -15.49 -8.44 -4.61
N LEU A 377 -15.17 -7.18 -4.93
CA LEU A 377 -15.35 -6.04 -4.02
C LEU A 377 -16.84 -5.83 -3.70
N GLY A 378 -17.19 -5.58 -2.44
CA GLY A 378 -18.59 -5.35 -2.03
C GLY A 378 -19.54 -6.53 -2.31
N SER A 379 -19.03 -7.74 -2.51
CA SER A 379 -19.87 -8.95 -2.54
C SER A 379 -20.37 -9.31 -1.14
N SER A 380 -21.26 -10.30 -1.03
CA SER A 380 -21.70 -10.83 0.28
C SER A 380 -20.66 -11.71 0.99
N ILE A 381 -19.46 -11.88 0.42
CA ILE A 381 -18.39 -12.65 1.04
C ILE A 381 -17.65 -11.75 2.03
N SER A 382 -17.76 -12.05 3.31
CA SER A 382 -17.04 -11.30 4.35
C SER A 382 -15.52 -11.52 4.27
N CYS A 383 -14.73 -10.66 4.91
CA CYS A 383 -13.28 -10.87 5.02
C CYS A 383 -12.94 -12.19 5.72
N SER A 384 -13.66 -12.52 6.80
CA SER A 384 -13.51 -13.78 7.54
C SER A 384 -13.79 -14.99 6.65
N ASP A 385 -14.88 -14.96 5.88
CA ASP A 385 -15.23 -16.07 4.99
C ASP A 385 -14.26 -16.21 3.81
N MET A 386 -13.80 -15.10 3.24
CA MET A 386 -12.75 -15.15 2.22
C MET A 386 -11.47 -15.77 2.78
N ASN A 387 -11.08 -15.43 4.01
CA ASN A 387 -9.92 -16.04 4.65
C ASN A 387 -10.10 -17.55 4.86
N LYS A 388 -11.31 -18.02 5.20
CA LYS A 388 -11.62 -19.47 5.26
C LYS A 388 -11.47 -20.14 3.90
N LEU A 389 -11.93 -19.50 2.82
CA LEU A 389 -11.78 -20.03 1.46
C LEU A 389 -10.31 -20.07 1.01
N LEU A 390 -9.53 -19.05 1.35
CA LEU A 390 -8.10 -18.97 1.04
C LEU A 390 -7.26 -20.06 1.75
N ILE A 391 -7.82 -20.78 2.72
CA ILE A 391 -7.17 -21.97 3.29
C ILE A 391 -7.00 -23.05 2.21
N ASP A 392 -7.99 -23.24 1.35
CA ASP A 392 -7.93 -24.19 0.25
C ASP A 392 -7.41 -23.53 -1.04
N GLN A 393 -6.08 -23.55 -1.18
CA GLN A 393 -5.39 -23.02 -2.35
C GLN A 393 -5.72 -23.75 -3.67
N THR A 394 -6.39 -24.91 -3.61
CA THR A 394 -6.82 -25.64 -4.81
C THR A 394 -8.07 -25.04 -5.43
N LEU A 395 -8.88 -24.30 -4.66
CA LEU A 395 -10.05 -23.54 -5.16
C LEU A 395 -9.61 -22.43 -6.12
N PHE A 396 -8.52 -21.74 -5.80
CA PHE A 396 -8.01 -20.60 -6.57
C PHE A 396 -6.94 -20.98 -7.60
N ARG A 397 -6.79 -22.28 -7.96
CA ARG A 397 -5.75 -22.72 -8.91
C ARG A 397 -5.86 -22.09 -10.30
N HIS A 398 -7.05 -21.64 -10.67
CA HIS A 398 -7.34 -20.99 -11.96
C HIS A 398 -7.40 -19.46 -11.87
N VAL A 399 -7.19 -18.87 -10.69
CA VAL A 399 -7.21 -17.42 -10.48
C VAL A 399 -5.79 -16.97 -10.18
N GLN A 400 -5.23 -16.06 -10.99
CA GLN A 400 -3.87 -15.57 -10.73
C GLN A 400 -3.83 -14.44 -9.71
N GLU A 401 -4.83 -13.56 -9.76
CA GLU A 401 -4.94 -12.34 -8.98
C GLU A 401 -6.38 -12.24 -8.45
N LEU A 402 -6.53 -12.09 -7.14
CA LEU A 402 -7.83 -11.95 -6.47
C LEU A 402 -7.93 -10.55 -5.86
N ILE A 403 -8.96 -9.81 -6.24
CA ILE A 403 -9.26 -8.47 -5.72
C ILE A 403 -10.45 -8.60 -4.76
N HIS A 404 -10.16 -8.57 -3.46
CA HIS A 404 -11.14 -8.65 -2.39
C HIS A 404 -10.65 -7.86 -1.16
N SER A 405 -11.55 -7.27 -0.36
CA SER A 405 -11.18 -6.44 0.79
C SER A 405 -10.26 -7.17 1.79
N ALA A 406 -10.41 -8.50 1.93
CA ALA A 406 -9.52 -9.35 2.75
C ALA A 406 -8.04 -9.35 2.28
N THR A 407 -7.78 -9.13 0.99
CA THR A 407 -6.44 -9.10 0.39
C THR A 407 -5.81 -7.71 0.35
N HIS A 408 -6.57 -6.69 0.76
CA HIS A 408 -6.13 -5.28 0.77
C HIS A 408 -6.00 -4.71 2.18
N HIS A 409 -5.93 -5.59 3.17
CA HIS A 409 -5.69 -5.19 4.54
C HIS A 409 -4.19 -4.99 4.76
N TRP A 410 -3.77 -3.73 4.86
CA TRP A 410 -2.38 -3.37 5.14
C TRP A 410 -2.18 -3.13 6.64
N ALA A 411 -1.93 -4.22 7.36
CA ALA A 411 -1.69 -4.24 8.80
C ALA A 411 -0.32 -4.83 9.14
N PRO A 412 0.16 -4.66 10.40
CA PRO A 412 1.46 -5.19 10.82
C PRO A 412 1.64 -6.70 10.65
N ARG A 413 0.52 -7.42 10.48
CA ARG A 413 0.45 -8.85 10.21
C ARG A 413 -0.61 -9.11 9.15
N ALA A 414 -0.32 -10.05 8.25
CA ALA A 414 -1.31 -10.55 7.29
C ALA A 414 -2.52 -11.15 8.03
N LYS A 415 -3.73 -10.71 7.70
CA LYS A 415 -4.98 -11.32 8.21
C LYS A 415 -5.48 -12.49 7.35
N TYR A 416 -4.80 -12.79 6.23
CA TYR A 416 -5.10 -13.92 5.34
C TYR A 416 -4.09 -15.06 5.51
N PRO A 417 -4.47 -16.32 5.19
CA PRO A 417 -3.52 -17.43 5.15
C PRO A 417 -2.51 -17.23 4.00
N ALA A 418 -1.21 -17.25 4.34
CA ALA A 418 -0.14 -17.06 3.37
C ALA A 418 0.06 -18.30 2.49
N ALA A 419 -0.31 -18.21 1.22
CA ALA A 419 -0.06 -19.26 0.24
C ALA A 419 1.38 -19.27 -0.27
N PHE A 420 1.97 -18.09 -0.37
CA PHE A 420 3.36 -17.90 -0.76
C PHE A 420 4.02 -16.85 0.13
N MET A 421 5.29 -17.04 0.46
CA MET A 421 6.11 -16.08 1.21
C MET A 421 7.44 -15.88 0.51
N ALA A 422 7.89 -14.64 0.42
CA ALA A 422 9.25 -14.29 0.06
C ALA A 422 9.99 -13.85 1.33
N ASP A 423 11.08 -14.54 1.65
CA ASP A 423 11.94 -14.27 2.80
C ASP A 423 13.36 -13.95 2.32
N ILE A 424 13.68 -12.67 2.26
CA ILE A 424 14.96 -12.14 1.80
C ILE A 424 15.75 -11.68 3.02
N CYS A 425 16.72 -12.49 3.43
CA CYS A 425 17.49 -12.28 4.64
C CYS A 425 18.89 -11.77 4.32
N GLN A 426 19.26 -10.63 4.92
CA GLN A 426 20.63 -10.12 4.90
C GLN A 426 21.28 -10.33 6.29
N SER A 427 22.37 -11.11 6.36
CA SER A 427 22.79 -11.79 7.59
C SER A 427 23.80 -11.06 8.51
N ALA A 428 24.21 -9.82 8.26
CA ALA A 428 25.34 -9.24 9.03
C ALA A 428 25.01 -8.03 9.93
N VAL A 429 24.11 -7.12 9.55
CA VAL A 429 23.99 -5.82 10.25
C VAL A 429 22.54 -5.36 10.48
N GLY A 430 21.60 -5.73 9.61
CA GLY A 430 20.21 -5.25 9.68
C GLY A 430 19.48 -5.54 11.00
N GLY A 431 19.79 -6.68 11.65
CA GLY A 431 19.14 -7.07 12.91
C GLY A 431 19.40 -6.12 14.09
N MET A 432 20.47 -5.31 14.06
CA MET A 432 20.75 -4.35 15.13
C MET A 432 19.92 -3.07 15.05
N LEU A 433 19.44 -2.70 13.85
CA LEU A 433 18.77 -1.42 13.62
C LEU A 433 17.24 -1.53 13.70
N GLY A 434 16.69 -2.71 14.01
CA GLY A 434 15.24 -2.92 14.15
C GLY A 434 14.46 -2.75 12.85
N ALA A 435 15.15 -2.83 11.72
CA ALA A 435 14.55 -2.70 10.40
C ALA A 435 13.89 -4.01 9.94
N GLY A 436 13.00 -3.90 8.93
CA GLY A 436 12.07 -4.93 8.46
C GLY A 436 12.60 -6.36 8.42
N ASP A 437 11.70 -7.33 8.56
CA ASP A 437 12.10 -8.73 8.65
C ASP A 437 12.60 -9.28 7.29
N GLY A 438 12.36 -8.55 6.20
CA GLY A 438 12.64 -8.98 4.83
C GLY A 438 11.64 -10.03 4.37
N ILE A 439 10.43 -10.04 4.95
CA ILE A 439 9.45 -11.09 4.73
C ILE A 439 8.12 -10.48 4.31
N VAL A 440 7.61 -10.93 3.17
CA VAL A 440 6.27 -10.59 2.68
C VAL A 440 5.51 -11.87 2.33
N SER A 441 4.19 -11.83 2.52
CA SER A 441 3.30 -12.95 2.27
C SER A 441 2.22 -12.59 1.25
N LEU A 442 1.79 -13.57 0.46
CA LEU A 442 0.76 -13.46 -0.55
C LEU A 442 -0.41 -14.41 -0.24
N PRO A 443 -1.66 -13.99 -0.48
CA PRO A 443 -2.85 -14.82 -0.24
C PRO A 443 -2.98 -15.95 -1.27
N LEU A 444 -2.33 -15.81 -2.44
CA LEU A 444 -2.36 -16.80 -3.52
C LEU A 444 -0.95 -17.22 -3.92
N CYS A 445 -0.79 -18.51 -4.21
CA CYS A 445 0.40 -19.05 -4.85
C CYS A 445 0.15 -19.19 -6.36
N SER A 446 0.19 -18.06 -7.07
CA SER A 446 0.03 -18.01 -8.53
C SER A 446 1.40 -18.04 -9.22
N PRO A 447 1.71 -19.04 -10.07
CA PRO A 447 3.05 -19.18 -10.66
C PRO A 447 3.50 -17.96 -11.46
N VAL A 448 2.61 -17.35 -12.24
CA VAL A 448 2.96 -16.28 -13.18
C VAL A 448 3.42 -15.00 -12.45
N PRO A 449 2.62 -14.38 -11.55
CA PRO A 449 3.08 -13.24 -10.76
C PRO A 449 4.30 -13.55 -9.90
N ILE A 450 4.37 -14.74 -9.28
CA ILE A 450 5.54 -15.14 -8.46
C ILE A 450 6.81 -15.17 -9.31
N ALA A 451 6.76 -15.78 -10.50
CA ALA A 451 7.90 -15.85 -11.40
C ALA A 451 8.39 -14.47 -11.84
N GLN A 452 7.45 -13.59 -12.22
CA GLN A 452 7.77 -12.22 -12.64
C GLN A 452 8.40 -11.41 -11.50
N ASN A 453 7.81 -11.47 -10.31
CA ASN A 453 8.30 -10.74 -9.14
C ASN A 453 9.68 -11.25 -8.68
N LEU A 454 9.92 -12.57 -8.78
CA LEU A 454 11.24 -13.16 -8.51
C LEU A 454 12.29 -12.77 -9.58
N ILE A 455 11.92 -12.70 -10.85
CA ILE A 455 12.81 -12.18 -11.91
C ILE A 455 13.22 -10.76 -11.58
N SER A 456 12.26 -9.86 -11.34
CA SER A 456 12.53 -8.46 -11.04
C SER A 456 13.40 -8.30 -9.79
N LEU A 457 13.09 -9.04 -8.72
CA LEU A 457 13.90 -9.06 -7.50
C LEU A 457 15.34 -9.51 -7.77
N LEU A 458 15.51 -10.63 -8.46
CA LEU A 458 16.83 -11.22 -8.68
C LEU A 458 17.65 -10.42 -9.69
N GLU A 459 17.03 -9.81 -10.70
CA GLU A 459 17.71 -8.88 -11.61
C GLU A 459 18.23 -7.65 -10.86
N LEU A 460 17.48 -7.13 -9.87
CA LEU A 460 17.95 -6.08 -8.97
C LEU A 460 19.12 -6.52 -8.10
N LEU A 461 19.05 -7.72 -7.53
CA LEU A 461 20.06 -8.24 -6.59
C LEU A 461 21.33 -8.76 -7.29
N LEU A 462 21.22 -9.24 -8.52
CA LEU A 462 22.32 -9.85 -9.28
C LEU A 462 22.98 -8.89 -10.28
N ASP A 463 22.55 -7.63 -10.31
CA ASP A 463 23.09 -6.56 -11.15
C ASP A 463 24.63 -6.52 -11.11
N ASP A 464 25.26 -6.73 -12.27
CA ASP A 464 26.72 -6.89 -12.38
C ASP A 464 27.47 -5.58 -12.06
N ASP A 465 26.84 -4.43 -12.29
CA ASP A 465 27.39 -3.12 -11.98
C ASP A 465 27.36 -2.81 -10.48
N GLY A 466 26.63 -3.62 -9.69
CA GLY A 466 26.44 -3.47 -8.25
C GLY A 466 25.62 -2.23 -7.85
N ARG A 467 25.51 -1.21 -8.72
CA ARG A 467 24.89 0.09 -8.42
C ARG A 467 23.44 -0.05 -7.96
N LYS A 468 22.64 -0.87 -8.66
CA LYS A 468 21.23 -1.07 -8.30
C LYS A 468 21.09 -1.79 -6.96
N MET A 469 22.00 -2.75 -6.74
CA MET A 469 22.06 -3.51 -5.51
C MET A 469 22.31 -2.60 -4.30
N TYR A 470 23.22 -1.61 -4.37
CA TYR A 470 23.49 -0.74 -3.21
C TYR A 470 22.27 0.03 -2.71
N VAL A 471 21.48 0.60 -3.63
CA VAL A 471 20.32 1.40 -3.26
C VAL A 471 19.19 0.51 -2.76
N PHE A 472 18.95 -0.60 -3.46
CA PHE A 472 17.89 -1.53 -3.08
C PHE A 472 18.22 -2.28 -1.78
N ASP A 473 19.47 -2.69 -1.58
CA ASP A 473 19.97 -3.33 -0.36
C ASP A 473 19.80 -2.42 0.86
N ALA A 474 20.16 -1.13 0.76
CA ALA A 474 19.94 -0.18 1.84
C ALA A 474 18.45 -0.02 2.18
N GLY A 475 17.56 -0.06 1.19
CA GLY A 475 16.12 -0.02 1.39
C GLY A 475 15.56 -1.28 2.06
N LEU A 476 15.91 -2.46 1.54
CA LEU A 476 15.56 -3.76 2.13
C LEU A 476 16.10 -3.89 3.56
N MET A 477 17.27 -3.32 3.83
CA MET A 477 17.86 -3.28 5.16
C MET A 477 17.11 -2.39 6.13
N MET A 478 16.26 -1.48 5.66
CA MET A 478 15.61 -0.47 6.49
C MET A 478 14.09 -0.76 6.63
N GLY A 479 13.49 -1.51 5.71
CA GLY A 479 12.06 -1.87 5.73
C GLY A 479 11.61 -2.73 4.54
N ASP A 480 10.34 -3.12 4.54
CA ASP A 480 9.80 -4.10 3.60
C ASP A 480 9.12 -3.49 2.36
N ALA A 481 9.01 -2.16 2.24
CA ALA A 481 8.26 -1.51 1.14
C ALA A 481 8.71 -1.93 -0.27
N GLY A 482 10.00 -2.22 -0.47
CA GLY A 482 10.49 -2.73 -1.77
C GLY A 482 9.98 -4.13 -2.10
N LEU A 483 9.90 -5.03 -1.11
CA LEU A 483 9.33 -6.36 -1.27
C LEU A 483 7.81 -6.30 -1.37
N GLU A 484 7.17 -5.46 -0.55
CA GLU A 484 5.74 -5.17 -0.62
C GLU A 484 5.36 -4.69 -2.01
N ALA A 485 6.10 -3.74 -2.57
CA ALA A 485 5.91 -3.23 -3.92
C ALA A 485 6.13 -4.31 -4.98
N LEU A 486 7.21 -5.11 -4.89
CA LEU A 486 7.46 -6.19 -5.85
C LEU A 486 6.33 -7.21 -5.84
N PHE A 487 6.04 -7.80 -4.68
CA PHE A 487 5.15 -8.95 -4.59
C PHE A 487 3.66 -8.60 -4.64
N GLY A 488 3.28 -7.35 -4.36
CA GLY A 488 1.88 -6.89 -4.42
C GLY A 488 1.40 -6.59 -5.84
N THR A 489 2.30 -6.66 -6.81
CA THR A 489 2.04 -6.17 -8.17
C THR A 489 1.76 -7.28 -9.15
N ALA A 490 0.89 -6.95 -10.10
CA ALA A 490 0.74 -7.68 -11.33
C ALA A 490 1.88 -7.27 -12.26
N ALA A 491 2.33 -8.18 -13.12
CA ALA A 491 3.31 -7.77 -14.11
C ALA A 491 2.73 -6.69 -15.02
N PRO A 492 3.45 -5.57 -15.19
CA PRO A 492 3.09 -4.61 -16.20
C PRO A 492 3.12 -5.29 -17.57
N PRO A 493 2.17 -4.98 -18.46
CA PRO A 493 2.29 -5.29 -19.88
C PRO A 493 3.64 -4.82 -20.44
N ASP A 494 4.17 -5.50 -21.47
CA ASP A 494 5.51 -5.22 -22.03
C ASP A 494 5.67 -3.76 -22.54
N ASP A 495 4.58 -3.04 -22.79
CA ASP A 495 4.55 -1.65 -23.24
C ASP A 495 4.41 -0.62 -22.11
N ARG A 496 4.33 -1.06 -20.85
CA ARG A 496 4.14 -0.19 -19.69
C ARG A 496 5.35 -0.14 -18.77
N THR A 497 5.47 0.99 -18.10
CA THR A 497 6.47 1.22 -17.06
C THR A 497 6.06 0.57 -15.73
N TRP A 498 7.01 0.29 -14.85
CA TRP A 498 6.78 -0.23 -13.51
C TRP A 498 5.87 0.69 -12.68
N ARG A 499 5.95 2.00 -12.86
CA ARG A 499 5.03 2.95 -12.19
C ARG A 499 3.58 2.83 -12.66
N GLU A 500 3.33 2.21 -13.81
CA GLU A 500 1.99 1.93 -14.38
C GLU A 500 1.50 0.51 -14.08
N ARG A 501 2.12 -0.15 -13.08
CA ARG A 501 1.70 -1.48 -12.62
C ARG A 501 0.37 -1.43 -11.87
N GLU A 502 -0.37 -2.51 -11.97
CA GLU A 502 -1.54 -2.75 -11.14
C GLU A 502 -1.14 -3.50 -9.87
N VAL A 503 -1.80 -3.17 -8.76
CA VAL A 503 -1.62 -3.78 -7.46
C VAL A 503 -2.85 -4.63 -7.18
N TRP A 504 -2.64 -5.91 -6.92
CA TRP A 504 -3.74 -6.85 -6.73
C TRP A 504 -3.93 -7.27 -5.28
N CYS A 505 -2.89 -7.15 -4.45
CA CYS A 505 -2.98 -7.34 -3.00
C CYS A 505 -2.02 -6.40 -2.28
N THR A 506 -2.18 -6.27 -0.96
CA THR A 506 -1.22 -5.61 -0.08
C THR A 506 -0.41 -6.69 0.64
N PRO A 507 0.81 -7.04 0.18
CA PRO A 507 1.61 -8.03 0.88
C PRO A 507 1.91 -7.51 2.29
N CYS A 508 1.70 -8.37 3.26
CA CYS A 508 2.01 -8.06 4.65
C CYS A 508 3.09 -9.02 5.17
N PRO A 509 3.88 -8.58 6.17
CA PRO A 509 4.64 -9.51 6.98
C PRO A 509 3.70 -10.59 7.52
N PRO A 510 4.07 -11.89 7.45
CA PRO A 510 3.24 -12.93 8.01
C PRO A 510 3.08 -12.70 9.52
N SER A 511 1.93 -13.06 10.09
CA SER A 511 1.89 -13.36 11.52
C SER A 511 2.97 -14.42 11.79
N LEU A 512 3.65 -14.36 12.93
CA LEU A 512 4.76 -15.26 13.35
C LEU A 512 4.59 -16.76 13.03
N THR A 513 3.36 -17.18 12.83
CA THR A 513 2.95 -18.50 12.36
C THR A 513 3.19 -18.66 10.85
N VAL A 514 4.09 -19.59 10.53
CA VAL A 514 3.96 -20.44 9.33
C VAL A 514 2.48 -20.61 8.97
N PRO A 515 2.10 -20.46 7.68
CA PRO A 515 0.71 -20.55 7.28
C PRO A 515 0.09 -21.80 7.88
N ALA A 516 -0.96 -21.63 8.68
CA ALA A 516 -1.64 -22.73 9.36
C ALA A 516 -2.12 -23.81 8.37
N THR A 517 -2.28 -23.39 7.12
CA THR A 517 -2.80 -24.08 5.95
C THR A 517 -1.72 -24.71 5.08
N GLY A 518 -0.45 -24.52 5.44
CA GLY A 518 0.69 -24.78 4.57
C GLY A 518 0.80 -23.78 3.41
N GLY A 519 1.93 -23.83 2.71
CA GLY A 519 2.23 -22.92 1.61
C GLY A 519 3.67 -23.04 1.12
N TRP A 520 4.06 -22.14 0.23
CA TRP A 520 5.41 -22.08 -0.31
C TRP A 520 6.20 -20.92 0.28
N ARG A 521 7.48 -21.14 0.55
CA ARG A 521 8.40 -20.09 0.99
C ARG A 521 9.62 -20.06 0.09
N PHE A 522 9.82 -18.97 -0.63
CA PHE A 522 11.10 -18.67 -1.24
C PHE A 522 11.99 -17.99 -0.20
N LEU A 523 13.13 -18.61 0.11
CA LEU A 523 14.11 -18.07 1.05
C LEU A 523 15.39 -17.75 0.30
N LEU A 524 15.88 -16.53 0.45
CA LEU A 524 17.16 -16.07 -0.06
C LEU A 524 17.95 -15.43 1.07
N GLN A 525 18.97 -16.14 1.56
CA GLN A 525 20.00 -15.59 2.43
C GLN A 525 21.09 -15.00 1.55
N TYR A 526 21.23 -13.68 1.59
CA TYR A 526 22.23 -12.98 0.78
C TYR A 526 23.21 -12.21 1.66
N TYR A 527 24.48 -12.23 1.27
CA TYR A 527 25.58 -11.62 2.03
C TYR A 527 26.29 -10.62 1.14
N ARG A 528 26.10 -9.33 1.41
CA ARG A 528 26.73 -8.25 0.64
C ARG A 528 28.26 -8.38 0.54
N TYR A 529 28.91 -8.72 1.65
CA TYR A 529 30.37 -8.80 1.72
C TYR A 529 30.92 -10.20 1.36
N GLU A 530 30.05 -11.20 1.25
CA GLU A 530 30.45 -12.55 0.88
C GLU A 530 29.39 -13.20 -0.02
N PRO A 531 29.21 -12.71 -1.27
CA PRO A 531 28.13 -13.21 -2.14
C PRO A 531 28.16 -14.73 -2.34
N SER A 532 29.35 -15.36 -2.28
CA SER A 532 29.54 -16.81 -2.35
C SER A 532 28.96 -17.61 -1.17
N ALA A 533 28.63 -16.94 -0.07
CA ALA A 533 27.96 -17.53 1.09
C ALA A 533 26.43 -17.47 0.95
N ALA A 534 25.90 -16.83 -0.10
CA ALA A 534 24.48 -16.75 -0.32
C ALA A 534 23.85 -18.14 -0.44
N LYS A 535 22.63 -18.29 0.06
CA LYS A 535 21.85 -19.52 0.02
C LYS A 535 20.44 -19.23 -0.44
N TYR A 536 19.86 -20.12 -1.23
CA TYR A 536 18.48 -19.98 -1.66
C TYR A 536 17.75 -21.32 -1.67
N GLY A 537 16.43 -21.27 -1.68
CA GLY A 537 15.62 -22.45 -1.93
C GLY A 537 14.14 -22.19 -1.75
N PHE A 538 13.33 -23.08 -2.31
CA PHE A 538 11.90 -23.13 -2.09
C PHE A 538 11.59 -24.20 -1.06
N VAL A 539 10.95 -23.81 0.02
CA VAL A 539 10.53 -24.72 1.09
C VAL A 539 9.03 -24.84 1.06
N ARG A 540 8.53 -26.07 0.94
CA ARG A 540 7.11 -26.35 1.17
C ARG A 540 6.88 -26.42 2.67
N VAL A 541 5.99 -25.58 3.16
CA VAL A 541 5.63 -25.54 4.57
C VAL A 541 4.32 -26.29 4.73
N LEU A 542 4.30 -27.34 5.55
CA LEU A 542 3.10 -28.14 5.76
C LEU A 542 2.17 -27.50 6.82
N PRO A 543 0.86 -27.72 6.73
CA PRO A 543 -0.09 -27.33 7.78
C PRO A 543 0.35 -27.84 9.16
N GLY A 544 0.26 -26.98 10.19
CA GLY A 544 0.55 -27.34 11.59
C GLY A 544 2.02 -27.57 11.96
N VAL A 545 2.93 -27.67 10.99
CA VAL A 545 4.33 -28.06 11.22
C VAL A 545 5.22 -26.89 11.69
N GLY A 546 4.73 -25.65 11.65
CA GLY A 546 5.46 -24.48 12.14
C GLY A 546 5.16 -24.04 13.57
N ARG A 547 4.29 -24.75 14.31
CA ARG A 547 3.96 -24.41 15.72
C ARG A 547 5.03 -24.88 16.72
N TYR A 548 6.05 -25.61 16.27
CA TYR A 548 7.02 -26.22 17.16
C TYR A 548 7.98 -25.20 17.79
N GLY A 549 7.79 -24.96 19.09
CA GLY A 549 8.90 -24.69 20.01
C GLY A 549 8.83 -23.44 20.88
N TRP A 550 7.87 -22.53 20.65
CA TRP A 550 7.79 -21.26 21.38
C TRP A 550 6.34 -20.97 21.80
N GLY A 551 5.86 -21.60 22.88
CA GLY A 551 4.65 -21.17 23.61
C GLY A 551 3.34 -21.03 22.83
N ALA A 552 3.20 -21.61 21.64
CA ALA A 552 2.03 -21.42 20.78
C ALA A 552 0.73 -22.07 21.30
N ASP A 553 0.77 -22.79 22.41
CA ASP A 553 -0.42 -23.26 23.10
C ASP A 553 -1.12 -22.13 23.90
N ASP A 554 -0.47 -20.98 24.09
CA ASP A 554 -0.99 -19.82 24.84
C ASP A 554 -1.26 -18.56 23.97
N ILE A 555 -1.01 -18.59 22.65
CA ILE A 555 -1.47 -17.51 21.75
C ILE A 555 -2.89 -17.86 21.33
N ASP A 556 -3.77 -17.25 22.09
CA ASP A 556 -5.12 -17.65 22.45
C ASP A 556 -6.15 -17.25 21.38
N GLN A 557 -7.25 -17.99 21.31
CA GLN A 557 -8.40 -17.64 20.46
C GLN A 557 -9.06 -16.32 20.91
N THR A 558 -8.65 -15.77 22.06
CA THR A 558 -9.11 -14.49 22.60
C THR A 558 -8.79 -13.29 21.72
N GLU A 559 -7.66 -13.21 21.00
CA GLU A 559 -7.37 -12.01 20.19
C GLU A 559 -8.31 -11.89 18.97
N LEU A 560 -8.75 -13.02 18.41
CA LEU A 560 -9.80 -13.04 17.37
C LEU A 560 -11.19 -12.86 17.97
N GLN A 561 -11.45 -13.36 19.18
CA GLN A 561 -12.72 -13.16 19.88
C GLN A 561 -12.89 -11.74 20.41
N GLU A 562 -11.82 -11.04 20.80
CA GLU A 562 -11.87 -9.64 21.26
C GLU A 562 -12.15 -8.69 20.08
N GLU A 563 -11.55 -8.89 18.90
CA GLU A 563 -11.93 -8.13 17.70
C GLU A 563 -13.36 -8.46 17.22
N GLU A 564 -13.80 -9.73 17.34
CA GLU A 564 -15.17 -10.14 16.98
C GLU A 564 -16.19 -9.56 17.98
N LEU A 565 -15.88 -9.55 19.28
CA LEU A 565 -16.67 -8.91 20.33
C LEU A 565 -16.72 -7.38 20.18
N GLU A 566 -15.62 -6.72 19.80
CA GLU A 566 -15.64 -5.28 19.48
C GLU A 566 -16.55 -4.97 18.28
N SER A 567 -16.61 -5.88 17.29
CA SER A 567 -17.51 -5.72 16.14
C SER A 567 -18.98 -6.10 16.42
N GLU A 568 -19.23 -7.04 17.34
CA GLU A 568 -20.58 -7.44 17.75
C GLU A 568 -21.19 -6.47 18.78
N GLU A 569 -20.41 -5.95 19.74
CA GLU A 569 -20.87 -4.90 20.68
C GLU A 569 -21.21 -3.59 19.96
N GLU A 570 -20.54 -3.26 18.85
CA GLU A 570 -20.90 -2.13 18.00
C GLU A 570 -22.23 -2.35 17.25
N HIS A 571 -22.62 -3.60 16.95
CA HIS A 571 -23.89 -3.92 16.30
C HIS A 571 -25.06 -4.02 17.27
N GLU A 572 -24.87 -4.57 18.48
CA GLU A 572 -25.94 -4.68 19.48
C GLU A 572 -26.37 -3.32 20.07
N HIS A 573 -25.52 -2.29 20.02
CA HIS A 573 -25.89 -0.95 20.50
C HIS A 573 -26.77 -0.13 19.53
N GLU A 574 -26.86 -0.51 18.25
CA GLU A 574 -27.71 0.20 17.27
C GLU A 574 -29.19 -0.21 17.35
N ASP A 575 -29.50 -1.42 17.83
CA ASP A 575 -30.89 -1.93 17.91
C ASP A 575 -31.64 -1.53 19.20
N ALA A 576 -30.98 -0.85 20.15
CA ALA A 576 -31.55 -0.58 21.48
C ALA A 576 -32.20 0.81 21.67
N VAL A 577 -32.39 1.63 20.63
CA VAL A 577 -32.95 2.99 20.77
C VAL A 577 -34.14 3.25 19.85
N VAL A 578 -35.24 2.52 20.04
CA VAL A 578 -36.60 3.02 19.72
C VAL A 578 -37.60 2.34 20.67
N GLU A 579 -37.83 2.90 21.86
CA GLU A 579 -39.16 2.83 22.49
C GLU A 579 -39.51 4.17 23.16
N ASP A 580 -40.78 4.50 23.04
CA ASP A 580 -41.46 5.76 23.28
C ASP A 580 -41.29 6.32 24.71
N ASP A 581 -41.25 7.65 24.85
CA ASP A 581 -41.89 8.29 26.00
C ASP A 581 -42.46 9.68 25.66
N ASP A 582 -43.79 9.70 25.56
CA ASP A 582 -44.67 10.86 25.49
C ASP A 582 -44.93 11.40 26.90
N GLY A 583 -44.54 12.65 27.20
CA GLY A 583 -45.12 13.38 28.34
C GLY A 583 -44.29 14.53 28.91
N GLY A 584 -44.74 15.77 28.71
CA GLY A 584 -44.23 16.99 29.38
C GLY A 584 -44.48 17.03 30.92
N PRO A 585 -44.34 18.18 31.63
CA PRO A 585 -44.58 19.56 31.14
C PRO A 585 -43.61 20.66 31.65
N ASP A 586 -43.88 21.87 31.16
CA ASP A 586 -43.46 23.23 31.55
C ASP A 586 -42.81 23.42 32.94
N LEU A 587 -41.70 24.18 32.97
CA LEU A 587 -41.32 24.99 34.13
C LEU A 587 -40.60 26.29 33.70
N GLU A 588 -41.11 27.37 34.26
CA GLU A 588 -40.78 28.79 34.08
C GLU A 588 -39.44 29.20 34.72
N ASP A 589 -38.87 30.27 34.15
CA ASP A 589 -38.18 31.43 34.76
C ASP A 589 -37.08 31.30 35.84
N LEU A 590 -36.10 32.22 35.69
CA LEU A 590 -35.12 32.80 36.64
C LEU A 590 -33.63 32.37 36.47
N PRO A 591 -32.63 33.18 36.90
CA PRO A 591 -32.10 34.30 36.12
C PRO A 591 -30.56 34.23 35.97
N SER A 592 -30.05 35.10 35.10
CA SER A 592 -28.63 35.40 34.89
C SER A 592 -27.91 35.80 36.18
N HIS A 593 -26.86 35.04 36.54
CA HIS A 593 -25.87 35.45 37.53
C HIS A 593 -24.64 36.05 36.83
N GLU A 594 -24.38 37.31 37.16
CA GLU A 594 -23.09 37.99 36.99
C GLU A 594 -22.05 37.32 37.91
N GLU A 595 -20.84 37.09 37.39
CA GLU A 595 -19.63 36.96 38.22
C GLU A 595 -18.53 37.87 37.68
N GLU A 596 -18.22 38.89 38.49
CA GLU A 596 -17.02 39.71 38.41
C GLU A 596 -15.79 38.93 38.90
N GLY A 597 -14.66 39.16 38.22
CA GLY A 597 -13.43 39.60 38.89
C GLY A 597 -12.50 38.55 39.51
N ALA A 598 -11.43 38.20 38.80
CA ALA A 598 -10.13 37.92 39.43
C ALA A 598 -8.96 38.31 38.50
N GLN A 599 -8.45 39.51 38.69
CA GLN A 599 -7.14 39.96 38.21
C GLN A 599 -6.04 39.23 38.99
N THR A 600 -5.07 38.62 38.30
CA THR A 600 -3.73 38.38 38.86
C THR A 600 -2.67 38.92 37.90
N SER A 601 -2.09 40.04 38.33
CA SER A 601 -0.92 40.69 37.75
C SER A 601 0.34 39.84 38.00
N ARG A 602 1.11 39.54 36.94
CA ARG A 602 2.46 39.01 37.07
C ARG A 602 3.45 40.06 36.57
N THR A 603 4.22 40.58 37.54
CA THR A 603 5.25 41.61 37.42
C THR A 603 6.47 41.14 36.63
N GLU A 604 6.97 42.07 35.83
CA GLU A 604 8.28 42.11 35.17
C GLU A 604 9.43 41.98 36.18
N ALA A 605 10.51 41.29 35.77
CA ALA A 605 11.82 41.45 36.37
C ALA A 605 12.89 41.46 35.26
N ALA A 606 13.57 42.59 35.19
CA ALA A 606 14.63 42.92 34.26
C ALA A 606 15.93 42.13 34.51
N ALA A 607 16.67 41.86 33.44
CA ALA A 607 18.07 41.43 33.48
C ALA A 607 18.97 42.57 33.00
N PRO A 608 20.08 42.90 33.69
CA PRO A 608 21.04 43.86 33.21
C PRO A 608 22.24 43.20 32.50
N THR A 609 22.75 43.96 31.54
CA THR A 609 24.03 43.89 30.83
C THR A 609 25.26 43.85 31.74
N ALA A 610 26.33 43.17 31.31
CA ALA A 610 27.71 43.68 31.44
C ALA A 610 28.71 42.92 30.54
N GLU A 611 29.53 43.71 29.86
CA GLU A 611 30.72 43.40 29.07
C GLU A 611 31.90 42.90 29.93
N GLY A 612 32.95 42.33 29.32
CA GLY A 612 34.29 42.34 29.95
C GLY A 612 35.29 41.24 29.57
N SER A 613 35.99 41.47 28.46
CA SER A 613 37.38 41.06 28.14
C SER A 613 38.32 40.62 29.28
N ALA A 614 39.12 39.58 29.07
CA ALA A 614 40.60 39.64 28.97
C ALA A 614 41.29 38.26 29.18
N ALA A 615 42.51 38.15 28.63
CA ALA A 615 43.26 36.93 28.35
C ALA A 615 44.29 36.51 29.43
N GLY A 616 44.62 35.20 29.41
CA GLY A 616 45.94 34.59 29.74
C GLY A 616 46.14 34.06 31.18
N PRO A 617 47.18 33.24 31.44
CA PRO A 617 47.77 32.14 30.66
C PRO A 617 47.77 30.80 31.42
N LEU A 618 47.86 29.68 30.69
CA LEU A 618 48.02 28.32 31.24
C LEU A 618 49.51 28.03 31.53
N THR A 619 49.81 27.63 32.76
CA THR A 619 51.10 27.07 33.19
C THR A 619 51.00 25.55 33.38
N ASP A 620 52.06 24.86 32.96
CA ASP A 620 52.38 23.45 33.15
C ASP A 620 52.16 22.92 34.58
N ALA A 621 51.62 21.70 34.67
CA ALA A 621 51.94 20.78 35.76
C ALA A 621 51.79 19.33 35.30
N SER A 622 52.96 18.72 35.09
CA SER A 622 53.21 17.29 34.93
C SER A 622 52.76 16.47 36.14
N THR A 623 51.96 15.42 35.91
CA THR A 623 51.83 14.29 36.84
C THR A 623 51.63 12.96 36.10
N LYS A 624 52.51 12.01 36.42
CA LYS A 624 52.64 10.66 35.86
C LYS A 624 51.39 9.79 36.07
N PRO A 625 51.06 8.87 35.14
CA PRO A 625 50.01 7.90 35.35
C PRO A 625 50.50 6.73 36.23
N THR A 626 49.70 6.40 37.24
CA THR A 626 49.87 5.22 38.08
C THR A 626 49.23 4.02 37.37
N VAL A 627 50.06 3.03 37.02
CA VAL A 627 49.63 1.75 36.44
C VAL A 627 48.87 0.95 37.50
N ARG A 628 47.56 0.80 37.32
CA ARG A 628 46.71 -0.07 38.14
C ARG A 628 46.58 -1.41 37.43
N ALA A 629 47.27 -2.42 37.94
CA ALA A 629 47.20 -3.80 37.45
C ALA A 629 45.78 -4.35 37.62
N GLN A 630 45.10 -4.60 36.49
CA GLN A 630 43.88 -5.40 36.46
C GLN A 630 44.26 -6.89 36.45
N SER A 631 43.88 -7.55 37.54
CA SER A 631 43.95 -9.00 37.74
C SER A 631 42.96 -9.69 36.81
N SER A 632 43.47 -10.35 35.77
CA SER A 632 42.73 -11.22 34.87
C SER A 632 42.41 -12.55 35.56
N ARG A 633 41.26 -12.62 36.25
CA ARG A 633 40.63 -13.91 36.60
C ARG A 633 39.83 -14.41 35.40
N GLN A 634 40.53 -15.03 34.46
CA GLN A 634 39.93 -15.88 33.43
C GLN A 634 39.49 -17.18 34.12
N LYS A 635 38.21 -17.28 34.50
CA LYS A 635 37.63 -18.54 34.96
C LYS A 635 37.33 -19.38 33.72
N ASP A 636 37.94 -20.56 33.65
CA ASP A 636 37.67 -21.60 32.66
C ASP A 636 36.22 -22.09 32.80
N ASN A 637 35.26 -21.37 32.21
CA ASN A 637 33.93 -21.91 31.92
C ASN A 637 34.05 -22.86 30.73
N LYS A 638 34.57 -24.07 30.98
CA LYS A 638 34.35 -25.21 30.07
C LYS A 638 32.87 -25.58 30.14
N TYR A 639 32.07 -25.03 29.21
CA TYR A 639 30.76 -25.60 28.93
C TYR A 639 30.96 -27.08 28.56
N PRO A 640 30.19 -28.02 29.13
CA PRO A 640 30.28 -29.41 28.75
C PRO A 640 29.97 -29.53 27.26
N GLU A 641 30.96 -29.99 26.48
CA GLU A 641 30.79 -30.39 25.08
C GLU A 641 29.94 -31.65 25.04
N ASN A 642 28.62 -31.48 25.19
CA ASN A 642 27.70 -32.53 24.79
C ASN A 642 27.85 -32.67 23.27
N PRO A 643 28.15 -33.86 22.74
CA PRO A 643 28.24 -34.08 21.30
C PRO A 643 26.90 -33.66 20.69
N LYS A 644 26.90 -32.57 19.92
CA LYS A 644 25.71 -32.05 19.25
C LYS A 644 25.25 -33.12 18.28
N LYS A 645 24.22 -33.88 18.64
CA LYS A 645 23.52 -34.75 17.69
C LYS A 645 23.02 -33.83 16.57
N THR A 646 23.43 -34.11 15.35
CA THR A 646 22.86 -33.46 14.17
C THR A 646 21.35 -33.67 14.23
N PRO A 647 20.53 -32.60 14.21
CA PRO A 647 19.09 -32.77 14.23
C PRO A 647 18.68 -33.60 13.01
N GLU A 648 17.90 -34.66 13.24
CA GLU A 648 17.33 -35.45 12.15
C GLU A 648 16.48 -34.51 11.28
N VAL A 649 16.71 -34.53 9.97
CA VAL A 649 15.90 -33.75 9.03
C VAL A 649 14.51 -34.40 9.00
N PRO A 650 13.45 -33.67 9.37
CA PRO A 650 12.10 -34.23 9.34
C PRO A 650 11.74 -34.68 7.93
N GLU A 651 10.99 -35.78 7.80
CA GLU A 651 10.56 -36.31 6.50
C GLU A 651 9.74 -35.31 5.68
N TRP A 652 9.07 -34.36 6.33
CA TRP A 652 8.30 -33.33 5.66
C TRP A 652 9.15 -32.20 5.05
N PHE A 653 10.40 -32.05 5.48
CA PHE A 653 11.22 -30.93 5.09
C PHE A 653 11.99 -31.23 3.81
N HIS A 654 11.61 -30.54 2.74
CA HIS A 654 12.31 -30.58 1.47
C HIS A 654 12.63 -29.17 1.00
N VAL A 655 13.89 -28.97 0.57
CA VAL A 655 14.32 -27.76 -0.12
C VAL A 655 14.36 -28.08 -1.60
N HIS A 656 13.59 -27.33 -2.37
CA HIS A 656 13.54 -27.45 -3.82
C HIS A 656 14.38 -26.33 -4.45
N ASP A 657 15.07 -26.66 -5.54
CA ASP A 657 15.53 -25.66 -6.49
C ASP A 657 14.36 -25.16 -7.35
N LEU A 658 14.63 -24.31 -8.35
CA LEU A 658 13.59 -23.79 -9.22
C LEU A 658 12.83 -24.90 -9.96
N ALA A 659 13.54 -25.89 -10.51
CA ALA A 659 12.92 -26.96 -11.28
C ALA A 659 12.02 -27.84 -10.40
N GLY A 660 12.49 -28.18 -9.20
CA GLY A 660 11.73 -28.92 -8.20
C GLY A 660 10.49 -28.15 -7.73
N PHE A 661 10.60 -26.83 -7.53
CA PHE A 661 9.46 -25.99 -7.16
C PHE A 661 8.38 -25.98 -8.24
N LEU A 662 8.76 -25.71 -9.50
CA LEU A 662 7.82 -25.69 -10.62
C LEU A 662 7.14 -27.05 -10.83
N ALA A 663 7.89 -28.15 -10.68
CA ALA A 663 7.34 -29.50 -10.79
C ALA A 663 6.33 -29.82 -9.67
N GLU A 664 6.56 -29.34 -8.45
CA GLU A 664 5.59 -29.50 -7.35
C GLU A 664 4.35 -28.63 -7.55
N LEU A 665 4.49 -27.39 -8.05
CA LEU A 665 3.33 -26.55 -8.40
C LEU A 665 2.44 -27.22 -9.47
N GLU A 666 3.04 -27.85 -10.47
CA GLU A 666 2.31 -28.62 -11.49
C GLU A 666 1.56 -29.82 -10.87
N LYS A 667 2.17 -30.53 -9.91
CA LYS A 667 1.50 -31.60 -9.14
C LYS A 667 0.33 -31.08 -8.30
N GLU A 668 0.40 -29.84 -7.84
CA GLU A 668 -0.69 -29.14 -7.14
C GLU A 668 -1.80 -28.65 -8.10
N GLY A 669 -1.66 -28.92 -9.41
CA GLY A 669 -2.64 -28.53 -10.43
C GLY A 669 -2.57 -27.05 -10.79
N LYS A 670 -1.49 -26.35 -10.45
CA LYS A 670 -1.27 -24.97 -10.91
C LYS A 670 -0.91 -24.98 -12.40
N PRO A 671 -1.38 -23.99 -13.19
CA PRO A 671 -1.06 -23.93 -14.60
C PRO A 671 0.45 -23.76 -14.82
N PRO A 672 1.02 -24.38 -15.88
CA PRO A 672 2.43 -24.20 -16.19
C PRO A 672 2.72 -22.74 -16.56
N LEU A 673 3.95 -22.30 -16.31
CA LEU A 673 4.40 -20.98 -16.74
C LEU A 673 4.40 -20.88 -18.28
N PRO A 674 4.05 -19.72 -18.85
CA PRO A 674 4.31 -19.44 -20.26
C PRO A 674 5.79 -19.68 -20.59
N SER A 675 6.09 -20.33 -21.73
CA SER A 675 7.46 -20.79 -22.02
C SER A 675 8.50 -19.67 -22.05
N ALA A 676 8.13 -18.48 -22.52
CA ALA A 676 9.01 -17.31 -22.50
C ALA A 676 9.38 -16.88 -21.06
N LEU A 677 8.39 -16.83 -20.17
CA LEU A 677 8.57 -16.48 -18.78
C LEU A 677 9.38 -17.55 -18.03
N ALA A 678 9.08 -18.83 -18.27
CA ALA A 678 9.84 -19.95 -17.71
C ALA A 678 11.32 -19.91 -18.13
N GLY A 679 11.60 -19.58 -19.40
CA GLY A 679 12.95 -19.42 -19.92
C GLY A 679 13.72 -18.29 -19.22
N ARG A 680 13.10 -17.10 -19.08
CA ARG A 680 13.71 -15.96 -18.38
C ARG A 680 13.94 -16.26 -16.90
N LEU A 681 12.97 -16.89 -16.23
CA LEU A 681 13.10 -17.30 -14.83
C LEU A 681 14.27 -18.27 -14.64
N ALA A 682 14.39 -19.28 -15.51
CA ALA A 682 15.49 -20.22 -15.49
C ALA A 682 16.85 -19.56 -15.74
N GLU A 683 16.93 -18.57 -16.63
CA GLU A 683 18.16 -17.80 -16.88
C GLU A 683 18.62 -17.07 -15.62
N VAL A 684 17.71 -16.31 -14.97
CA VAL A 684 18.01 -15.52 -13.78
C VAL A 684 18.38 -16.42 -12.60
N PHE A 685 17.67 -17.54 -12.41
CA PHE A 685 18.05 -18.54 -11.40
C PHE A 685 19.36 -19.26 -11.72
N GLY A 686 19.73 -19.39 -12.99
CA GLY A 686 21.06 -19.85 -13.41
C GLY A 686 22.17 -18.92 -12.91
N LYS A 687 21.95 -17.60 -13.02
CA LYS A 687 22.85 -16.58 -12.45
C LYS A 687 22.91 -16.66 -10.92
N LEU A 688 21.75 -16.83 -10.27
CA LEU A 688 21.68 -17.01 -8.81
C LEU A 688 22.45 -18.26 -8.36
N ALA A 689 22.21 -19.42 -8.99
CA ALA A 689 22.85 -20.69 -8.66
C ALA A 689 24.37 -20.69 -8.86
N ALA A 690 24.88 -19.83 -9.75
CA ALA A 690 26.33 -19.62 -9.90
C ALA A 690 26.96 -18.88 -8.71
N ARG A 691 26.17 -18.13 -7.95
CA ARG A 691 26.63 -17.30 -6.81
C ARG A 691 26.19 -17.85 -5.44
N ALA A 692 25.08 -18.57 -5.40
CA ALA A 692 24.43 -19.03 -4.17
C ALA A 692 24.28 -20.57 -4.15
N LYS A 693 24.33 -21.14 -2.95
CA LYS A 693 24.12 -22.58 -2.72
C LYS A 693 22.66 -22.88 -2.40
N LEU A 694 22.23 -24.12 -2.63
CA LEU A 694 20.91 -24.56 -2.15
C LEU A 694 20.91 -24.58 -0.61
N LEU A 695 19.84 -24.08 -0.02
CA LEU A 695 19.62 -24.03 1.43
C LEU A 695 19.61 -25.44 2.02
N THR A 696 20.16 -25.61 3.23
CA THR A 696 20.03 -26.86 4.01
C THR A 696 18.98 -26.72 5.12
N TYR A 697 18.53 -27.84 5.69
CA TYR A 697 17.65 -27.81 6.88
C TYR A 697 18.25 -27.04 8.05
N HIS A 698 19.56 -27.13 8.24
CA HIS A 698 20.24 -26.37 9.29
C HIS A 698 20.11 -24.87 9.08
N ASP A 699 20.31 -24.40 7.84
CA ASP A 699 20.21 -22.99 7.49
C ASP A 699 18.79 -22.45 7.68
N TYR A 700 17.79 -23.26 7.33
CA TYR A 700 16.39 -22.97 7.57
C TYR A 700 16.09 -22.85 9.07
N GLN A 701 16.57 -23.78 9.90
CA GLN A 701 16.40 -23.75 11.36
C GLN A 701 17.11 -22.55 12.02
N VAL A 702 18.27 -22.14 11.49
CA VAL A 702 18.95 -20.92 11.94
C VAL A 702 18.06 -19.71 11.64
N ARG A 703 17.55 -19.59 10.41
CA ARG A 703 16.67 -18.47 10.01
C ARG A 703 15.39 -18.41 10.84
N LEU A 704 14.73 -19.54 11.10
CA LEU A 704 13.52 -19.56 11.94
C LEU A 704 13.79 -19.05 13.36
N ARG A 705 14.94 -19.39 13.94
CA ARG A 705 15.32 -18.88 15.28
C ARG A 705 15.62 -17.39 15.27
N GLU A 706 16.27 -16.89 14.21
CA GLU A 706 16.52 -15.46 14.06
C GLU A 706 15.23 -14.66 13.98
N ILE A 707 14.26 -15.12 13.19
CA ILE A 707 12.94 -14.49 13.08
C ILE A 707 12.24 -14.51 14.44
N GLY A 708 12.13 -15.68 15.08
CA GLY A 708 11.50 -15.79 16.40
C GLY A 708 12.14 -14.85 17.44
N THR A 709 13.47 -14.74 17.44
CA THR A 709 14.19 -13.83 18.34
C THR A 709 13.87 -12.36 18.04
N ARG A 710 13.87 -11.95 16.77
CA ARG A 710 13.56 -10.58 16.35
C ARG A 710 12.14 -10.20 16.70
N THR A 711 11.18 -11.08 16.45
CA THR A 711 9.79 -10.75 16.74
C THR A 711 9.53 -10.69 18.24
N MET A 712 10.13 -11.58 19.03
CA MET A 712 10.09 -11.46 20.50
C MET A 712 10.65 -10.13 20.98
N MET A 713 11.78 -9.68 20.42
CA MET A 713 12.36 -8.37 20.76
C MET A 713 11.43 -7.23 20.35
N ARG A 714 10.84 -7.30 19.14
CA ARG A 714 9.92 -6.28 18.63
C ARG A 714 8.68 -6.19 19.51
N ASP A 715 8.02 -7.31 19.79
CA ASP A 715 6.80 -7.35 20.59
C ASP A 715 7.10 -6.89 22.03
N SER A 716 8.25 -7.26 22.60
CA SER A 716 8.71 -6.75 23.91
C SER A 716 8.95 -5.24 23.89
N MET A 717 9.55 -4.70 22.82
CA MET A 717 9.74 -3.25 22.68
C MET A 717 8.42 -2.52 22.52
N SER A 718 7.50 -3.04 21.70
CA SER A 718 6.15 -2.47 21.54
C SER A 718 5.41 -2.41 22.88
N GLN A 719 5.50 -3.45 23.72
CA GLN A 719 4.91 -3.44 25.07
C GLN A 719 5.60 -2.48 26.05
N LEU A 720 6.89 -2.22 25.87
CA LEU A 720 7.63 -1.28 26.74
C LEU A 720 7.41 0.19 26.37
N PHE A 721 7.06 0.47 25.11
CA PHE A 721 6.94 1.84 24.57
C PHE A 721 5.49 2.28 24.25
N GLY A 722 4.55 1.35 24.13
CA GLY A 722 3.11 1.62 24.08
C GLY A 722 2.55 1.76 25.49
#